data_AF-A0A1C5VH34-F1
#
_entry.id   AF-A0A1C5VH34-F1
#
_cell.length_a   1.000
_cell.length_b   1.000
_cell.length_c   1.000
_cell.angle_alpha   90.00
_cell.angle_beta   90.00
_cell.angle_gamma   90.00
#
_symmetry.space_group_name_H-M   'P 1'
#
loop_
_entity.id
_entity.type
_entity.pdbx_description
1 polymer ?
#
loop_
_entity_poly.entity_id
_entity_poly.type
_entity_poly.pdbx_seq_one_letter_code
_entity_poly.pdbx_strand_id
1 'polypeptide(L)'
;MKHYNFLFCLLASFLLFFAGACNDDDKKTAGLVCFGESGRVSAKISYLDETSEFKISILNKGMGALTLPIGVCTQSELDSYNEKYSTDYTLLPEGTYKLSESSVSFTETDKSKDLTLTVYPKKLFDAIRNSGDTGKQYALPLKTGAQNICEVVYAIEITYPELRLEGETYFRLLDNNMTQTIEARTYEKVNGKYLPTTNKGEVSMSLVLIGNAEEWVEKYNKTYETNYKLLPAEAYELGTVTGKEGEEKCIASVTVKRTLSTGTPLEFGKYILPIQLSSIDERVAASSEIHVITVSNSNNYDDTGINYDDGTNIIYHVKLAIDEEGYKMMDEDMEFFRSQFEIQWEEINKRFNALDKKNILKRNYIFVPDLKDIIVFKYENANSNWEVAYNYRDRIDSNKFQLVVSYDFFKQEDEGGGGYGGKAPEGMDHIKVTCYSNNKDQIRKYAGIDGLSDESIVHELGHYRGLIDTYNCSLNASSNKVNGQGFQPERGNMMGACYEPTEKIEWSEYEMYVINATGAPHCSIWETVADYFPENMEISVTENGQPVESFTLKFYPMKDGKIDTASRTHTKEGNKITIDAKKLFWKAEGWWDSYPWEFYYLFLVEAISKDGKKAYRMLPVYEVHKQGLLDKSEYNISGNSTFRMTIDIK
;
A
#
# COMPACT_ATOMS: atom_id res chain seq x y z
N MET A 1 -25.08 14.08 -11.84
CA MET A 1 -25.57 15.42 -11.44
C MET A 1 -24.34 16.29 -11.20
N LYS A 2 -24.04 17.24 -12.11
CA LYS A 2 -24.30 18.70 -11.97
C LYS A 2 -23.61 19.29 -10.72
N HIS A 3 -22.71 20.28 -10.74
CA HIS A 3 -22.23 21.33 -11.64
C HIS A 3 -20.81 21.71 -11.13
N TYR A 4 -19.84 22.21 -11.92
CA TYR A 4 -19.80 23.59 -12.42
C TYR A 4 -18.89 23.72 -13.66
N ASN A 5 -19.50 24.16 -14.76
CA ASN A 5 -18.86 24.92 -15.81
C ASN A 5 -18.81 26.38 -15.34
N PHE A 6 -17.64 27.01 -15.32
CA PHE A 6 -17.52 28.44 -15.58
C PHE A 6 -16.12 28.76 -16.12
N LEU A 7 -16.13 29.38 -17.31
CA LEU A 7 -15.09 30.20 -17.94
C LEU A 7 -14.41 29.66 -19.22
N PHE A 8 -15.23 29.24 -20.18
CA PHE A 8 -14.95 29.45 -21.60
C PHE A 8 -15.44 30.86 -21.98
N CYS A 9 -14.55 31.86 -21.97
CA CYS A 9 -14.73 33.18 -22.60
C CYS A 9 -13.45 34.02 -22.45
N LEU A 10 -12.43 33.72 -23.25
CA LEU A 10 -11.38 34.67 -23.72
C LEU A 10 -10.43 33.92 -24.67
N LEU A 11 -11.00 33.43 -25.77
CA LEU A 11 -10.29 32.73 -26.85
C LEU A 11 -10.58 33.46 -28.16
N ALA A 12 -10.23 34.76 -28.19
CA ALA A 12 -10.25 35.62 -29.38
C ALA A 12 -9.61 36.99 -29.08
N SER A 13 -8.36 37.02 -28.61
CA SER A 13 -7.51 38.25 -28.61
C SER A 13 -6.12 37.98 -28.02
N PHE A 14 -5.35 37.05 -28.61
CA PHE A 14 -3.87 37.09 -28.56
C PHE A 14 -3.32 36.35 -29.79
N LEU A 15 -3.88 36.66 -30.96
CA LEU A 15 -3.14 36.60 -32.22
C LEU A 15 -2.56 38.01 -32.42
N LEU A 16 -1.25 38.07 -32.71
CA LEU A 16 -0.41 39.26 -32.94
C LEU A 16 0.34 39.80 -31.70
N PHE A 17 1.39 39.10 -31.30
CA PHE A 17 2.65 39.74 -30.90
C PHE A 17 3.84 38.99 -31.52
N PHE A 18 3.86 38.95 -32.85
CA PHE A 18 5.05 38.67 -33.66
C PHE A 18 5.12 39.72 -34.77
N ALA A 19 5.41 40.95 -34.37
CA ALA A 19 5.95 42.03 -35.20
C ALA A 19 6.21 43.19 -34.24
N GLY A 20 7.45 43.27 -33.75
CA GLY A 20 7.90 44.33 -32.85
C GLY A 20 9.36 44.67 -33.10
N ALA A 21 9.81 44.62 -34.36
CA ALA A 21 10.85 45.55 -34.77
C ALA A 21 10.20 46.94 -34.82
N CYS A 22 10.72 47.88 -34.03
CA CYS A 22 10.25 49.27 -33.90
C CYS A 22 8.81 49.45 -33.37
N ASN A 23 8.67 49.83 -32.10
CA ASN A 23 7.67 50.84 -31.78
C ASN A 23 8.30 52.20 -32.09
N ASP A 24 7.76 52.87 -33.10
CA ASP A 24 7.85 54.32 -33.23
C ASP A 24 7.09 54.91 -32.03
N ASP A 25 7.81 55.30 -30.98
CA ASP A 25 7.46 56.48 -30.19
C ASP A 25 8.62 56.88 -29.26
N ASP A 26 8.73 58.20 -29.10
CA ASP A 26 9.60 58.96 -28.21
C ASP A 26 11.04 59.27 -28.62
N LYS A 27 11.17 60.50 -29.15
CA LYS A 27 12.37 61.33 -29.16
C LYS A 27 13.00 61.43 -27.77
N LYS A 28 13.95 60.54 -27.45
CA LYS A 28 15.03 60.76 -26.47
C LYS A 28 16.16 59.74 -26.68
N THR A 29 17.19 60.12 -27.45
CA THR A 29 18.59 59.62 -27.35
C THR A 29 18.82 58.11 -27.15
N ALA A 30 18.01 57.23 -27.73
CA ALA A 30 18.20 55.78 -27.67
C ALA A 30 18.46 55.20 -29.07
N GLY A 31 19.72 54.86 -29.33
CA GLY A 31 20.16 53.89 -30.35
C GLY A 31 20.03 54.29 -31.82
N LEU A 32 20.99 55.06 -32.35
CA LEU A 32 21.19 55.16 -33.82
C LEU A 32 21.59 53.81 -34.43
N VAL A 33 21.91 52.79 -33.62
CA VAL A 33 22.28 51.43 -34.01
C VAL A 33 21.54 50.42 -33.13
N CYS A 34 21.02 49.34 -33.70
CA CYS A 34 20.40 48.23 -32.97
C CYS A 34 20.61 46.89 -33.68
N PHE A 35 20.37 45.77 -33.00
CA PHE A 35 20.27 44.47 -33.66
C PHE A 35 19.04 44.42 -34.59
N GLY A 36 19.15 43.66 -35.68
CA GLY A 36 18.06 43.43 -36.63
C GLY A 36 16.97 42.51 -36.05
N GLU A 37 17.37 41.59 -35.18
CA GLU A 37 16.49 40.76 -34.34
C GLU A 37 16.43 41.34 -32.93
N SER A 38 15.31 41.17 -32.22
CA SER A 38 15.15 41.60 -30.83
C SER A 38 14.49 40.51 -29.98
N GLY A 39 14.81 40.49 -28.68
CA GLY A 39 14.29 39.46 -27.78
C GLY A 39 14.90 38.08 -28.03
N ARG A 40 14.09 37.02 -27.97
CA ARG A 40 14.56 35.63 -28.07
C ARG A 40 14.71 35.19 -29.53
N VAL A 41 15.90 34.75 -29.91
CA VAL A 41 16.21 34.07 -31.17
C VAL A 41 16.53 32.60 -30.89
N SER A 42 15.89 31.68 -31.61
CA SER A 42 16.13 30.23 -31.49
C SER A 42 17.26 29.81 -32.44
N ALA A 43 18.31 29.20 -31.89
CA ALA A 43 19.48 28.73 -32.62
C ALA A 43 19.62 27.21 -32.46
N LYS A 44 19.12 26.45 -33.45
CA LYS A 44 19.12 24.98 -33.42
C LYS A 44 20.43 24.41 -33.95
N ILE A 45 21.03 23.50 -33.19
CA ILE A 45 22.31 22.85 -33.53
C ILE A 45 22.29 21.36 -33.13
N SER A 46 23.19 20.58 -33.70
CA SER A 46 23.45 19.19 -33.29
C SER A 46 24.83 19.06 -32.67
N TYR A 47 24.99 18.21 -31.65
CA TYR A 47 26.31 17.88 -31.09
C TYR A 47 27.29 17.26 -32.11
N LEU A 48 26.75 16.71 -33.21
CA LEU A 48 27.51 16.14 -34.32
C LEU A 48 28.07 17.19 -35.28
N ASP A 49 27.59 18.43 -35.20
CA ASP A 49 28.07 19.52 -36.05
C ASP A 49 29.49 19.95 -35.60
N GLU A 50 30.42 20.12 -36.55
CA GLU A 50 31.76 20.64 -36.23
C GLU A 50 31.69 22.09 -35.71
N THR A 51 30.92 22.92 -36.40
CA THR A 51 30.62 24.32 -36.07
C THR A 51 29.26 24.71 -36.61
N SER A 52 28.54 25.58 -35.92
CA SER A 52 27.28 26.15 -36.40
C SER A 52 27.38 27.68 -36.42
N GLU A 53 27.10 28.30 -37.57
CA GLU A 53 27.23 29.75 -37.76
C GLU A 53 25.87 30.42 -37.87
N PHE A 54 25.69 31.52 -37.13
CA PHE A 54 24.49 32.34 -37.12
C PHE A 54 24.86 33.78 -37.50
N LYS A 55 24.20 34.32 -38.53
CA LYS A 55 24.38 35.72 -38.92
C LYS A 55 23.55 36.62 -38.02
N ILE A 56 24.18 37.67 -37.51
CA ILE A 56 23.60 38.67 -36.63
C ILE A 56 23.66 40.00 -37.38
N SER A 57 22.53 40.45 -37.89
CA SER A 57 22.44 41.75 -38.57
C SER A 57 22.36 42.88 -37.55
N ILE A 58 23.13 43.94 -37.78
CA ILE A 58 23.14 45.16 -36.99
C ILE A 58 22.78 46.32 -37.90
N LEU A 59 21.76 47.09 -37.53
CA LEU A 59 21.15 48.14 -38.35
C LEU A 59 21.62 49.51 -37.89
N ASN A 60 22.04 50.36 -38.82
CA ASN A 60 22.38 51.77 -38.58
C ASN A 60 21.21 52.66 -39.00
N LYS A 61 20.40 53.06 -38.02
CA LYS A 61 19.23 53.94 -38.18
C LYS A 61 19.59 55.43 -38.26
N GLY A 62 20.81 55.80 -37.85
CA GLY A 62 21.29 57.18 -37.87
C GLY A 62 21.84 57.68 -39.21
N MET A 63 22.20 56.76 -40.11
CA MET A 63 22.85 57.03 -41.40
C MET A 63 24.07 57.98 -41.27
N GLY A 64 25.05 57.56 -40.45
CA GLY A 64 26.33 58.25 -40.29
C GLY A 64 27.45 57.30 -39.89
N ALA A 65 28.70 57.72 -40.09
CA ALA A 65 29.86 56.92 -39.72
C ALA A 65 30.02 56.83 -38.19
N LEU A 66 30.00 55.62 -37.64
CA LEU A 66 30.15 55.38 -36.20
C LEU A 66 30.72 53.98 -35.95
N THR A 67 31.43 53.81 -34.84
CA THR A 67 31.90 52.50 -34.36
C THR A 67 31.36 52.25 -32.96
N LEU A 68 30.80 51.07 -32.73
CA LEU A 68 30.18 50.71 -31.45
C LEU A 68 30.60 49.29 -31.03
N PRO A 69 30.96 49.06 -29.75
CA PRO A 69 31.29 47.73 -29.25
C PRO A 69 30.05 46.83 -29.16
N ILE A 70 30.24 45.56 -29.44
CA ILE A 70 29.24 44.50 -29.22
C ILE A 70 29.68 43.71 -28.00
N GLY A 71 28.86 43.75 -26.95
CA GLY A 71 29.13 43.07 -25.68
C GLY A 71 28.23 41.86 -25.50
N VAL A 72 28.72 40.88 -24.74
CA VAL A 72 27.91 39.82 -24.16
C VAL A 72 27.38 40.32 -22.81
N CYS A 73 26.12 40.08 -22.49
CA CYS A 73 25.59 40.42 -21.18
C CYS A 73 26.27 39.61 -20.08
N THR A 74 26.39 40.22 -18.90
CA THR A 74 26.76 39.54 -17.66
C THR A 74 25.63 38.64 -17.16
N GLN A 75 25.93 37.72 -16.24
CA GLN A 75 24.91 36.83 -15.69
C GLN A 75 23.79 37.63 -14.99
N SER A 76 24.12 38.67 -14.23
CA SER A 76 23.12 39.52 -13.56
C SER A 76 22.18 40.26 -14.54
N GLU A 77 22.69 40.65 -15.71
CA GLU A 77 21.87 41.25 -16.77
C GLU A 77 20.97 40.20 -17.43
N LEU A 78 21.44 38.96 -17.60
CA LEU A 78 20.62 37.84 -18.07
C LEU A 78 19.57 37.43 -17.03
N ASP A 79 19.90 37.43 -15.74
CA ASP A 79 18.95 37.12 -14.66
C ASP A 79 17.80 38.14 -14.64
N SER A 80 18.10 39.42 -14.88
CA SER A 80 17.08 40.47 -15.03
C SER A 80 16.18 40.23 -16.25
N TYR A 81 16.74 39.71 -17.35
CA TYR A 81 15.97 39.28 -18.51
C TYR A 81 15.09 38.07 -18.17
N ASN A 82 15.66 37.07 -17.50
CA ASN A 82 14.98 35.85 -17.06
C ASN A 82 13.76 36.16 -16.18
N GLU A 83 13.93 37.00 -15.17
CA GLU A 83 12.85 37.47 -14.30
C GLU A 83 11.76 38.18 -15.09
N LYS A 84 12.14 39.14 -15.95
CA LYS A 84 11.19 39.94 -16.74
C LYS A 84 10.36 39.09 -17.71
N TYR A 85 10.97 38.08 -18.33
CA TYR A 85 10.33 37.28 -19.38
C TYR A 85 9.92 35.87 -18.92
N SER A 86 10.05 35.56 -17.63
CA SER A 86 9.77 34.24 -17.06
C SER A 86 10.51 33.12 -17.81
N THR A 87 11.80 33.34 -18.06
CA THR A 87 12.71 32.37 -18.68
C THR A 87 13.79 31.96 -17.67
N ASP A 88 14.58 30.94 -17.98
CA ASP A 88 15.62 30.40 -17.09
C ASP A 88 16.91 30.10 -17.86
N TYR A 89 17.38 31.09 -18.63
CA TYR A 89 18.57 30.93 -19.45
C TYR A 89 19.85 31.03 -18.61
N THR A 90 20.81 30.16 -18.92
CA THR A 90 22.19 30.22 -18.43
C THR A 90 23.10 30.76 -19.52
N LEU A 91 24.10 31.57 -19.17
CA LEU A 91 25.07 32.06 -20.14
C LEU A 91 25.79 30.91 -20.85
N LEU A 92 25.97 31.08 -22.16
CA LEU A 92 26.76 30.16 -22.98
C LEU A 92 28.21 30.11 -22.44
N PRO A 93 28.78 28.93 -22.15
CA PRO A 93 30.09 28.83 -21.51
C PRO A 93 31.21 29.43 -22.36
N GLU A 94 32.22 30.00 -21.71
CA GLU A 94 33.36 30.55 -22.43
C GLU A 94 34.07 29.46 -23.27
N GLY A 95 34.48 29.81 -24.49
CA GLY A 95 35.15 28.88 -25.40
C GLY A 95 34.23 27.95 -26.19
N THR A 96 32.92 27.94 -25.93
CA THR A 96 31.93 27.22 -26.74
C THR A 96 31.33 28.06 -27.89
N TYR A 97 31.70 29.34 -27.96
CA TYR A 97 31.32 30.23 -29.05
C TYR A 97 32.43 31.22 -29.40
N LYS A 98 32.26 31.90 -30.54
CA LYS A 98 33.10 32.99 -31.00
C LYS A 98 32.26 33.99 -31.80
N LEU A 99 32.40 35.27 -31.50
CA LEU A 99 31.92 36.36 -32.36
C LEU A 99 33.03 36.74 -33.36
N SER A 100 32.67 36.97 -34.62
CA SER A 100 33.64 37.34 -35.65
C SER A 100 34.34 38.68 -35.37
N GLU A 101 33.64 39.60 -34.70
CA GLU A 101 34.09 40.94 -34.33
C GLU A 101 33.55 41.33 -32.94
N SER A 102 34.27 42.16 -32.20
CA SER A 102 33.85 42.70 -30.89
C SER A 102 33.30 44.13 -30.96
N SER A 103 33.26 44.70 -32.17
CA SER A 103 32.74 46.03 -32.45
C SER A 103 32.36 46.11 -33.92
N VAL A 104 31.34 46.90 -34.25
CA VAL A 104 30.93 47.11 -35.64
C VAL A 104 31.13 48.57 -36.02
N SER A 105 31.77 48.78 -37.17
CA SER A 105 32.04 50.10 -37.76
C SER A 105 31.18 50.31 -39.01
N PHE A 106 30.40 51.39 -39.01
CA PHE A 106 29.61 51.84 -40.14
C PHE A 106 30.31 53.01 -40.83
N THR A 107 30.29 53.02 -42.17
CA THR A 107 30.58 54.21 -42.99
C THR A 107 29.30 55.04 -43.18
N GLU A 108 29.42 56.24 -43.75
CA GLU A 108 28.28 57.15 -43.94
C GLU A 108 27.14 56.57 -44.79
N THR A 109 27.40 55.54 -45.60
CA THR A 109 26.42 54.89 -46.48
C THR A 109 25.97 53.51 -45.99
N ASP A 110 26.62 52.93 -44.98
CA ASP A 110 26.29 51.60 -44.47
C ASP A 110 24.98 51.62 -43.68
N LYS A 111 23.96 50.93 -44.19
CA LYS A 111 22.66 50.76 -43.51
C LYS A 111 22.62 49.57 -42.56
N SER A 112 23.44 48.57 -42.81
CA SER A 112 23.56 47.37 -41.99
C SER A 112 24.96 46.75 -42.11
N LYS A 113 25.34 46.01 -41.09
CA LYS A 113 26.51 45.12 -41.09
C LYS A 113 26.10 43.80 -40.47
N ASP A 114 26.77 42.72 -40.88
CA ASP A 114 26.54 41.40 -40.30
C ASP A 114 27.76 41.00 -39.47
N LEU A 115 27.49 40.52 -38.27
CA LEU A 115 28.41 39.80 -37.40
C LEU A 115 28.10 38.30 -37.51
N THR A 116 29.11 37.44 -37.41
CA THR A 116 28.87 35.99 -37.33
C THR A 116 29.09 35.49 -35.90
N LEU A 117 28.10 34.80 -35.35
CA LEU A 117 28.21 33.97 -34.16
C LEU A 117 28.52 32.53 -34.58
N THR A 118 29.72 32.06 -34.28
CA THR A 118 30.10 30.65 -34.43
C THR A 118 29.91 29.96 -33.09
N VAL A 119 29.11 28.91 -33.03
CA VAL A 119 29.00 27.99 -31.89
C VAL A 119 29.81 26.74 -32.18
N TYR A 120 30.43 26.17 -31.15
CA TYR A 120 31.22 24.92 -31.18
C TYR A 120 30.43 23.81 -30.45
N PRO A 121 29.57 23.05 -31.16
CA PRO A 121 28.57 22.19 -30.52
C PRO A 121 29.19 21.07 -29.69
N LYS A 122 30.29 20.47 -30.16
CA LYS A 122 31.04 19.47 -29.37
C LYS A 122 31.55 20.01 -28.03
N LYS A 123 32.09 21.23 -28.01
CA LYS A 123 32.56 21.88 -26.77
C LYS A 123 31.40 22.25 -25.85
N LEU A 124 30.26 22.65 -26.42
CA LEU A 124 29.05 22.90 -25.65
C LEU A 124 28.50 21.62 -25.04
N PHE A 125 28.45 20.53 -25.79
CA PHE A 125 28.08 19.22 -25.28
C PHE A 125 29.02 18.76 -24.17
N ASP A 126 30.34 18.94 -24.35
CA ASP A 126 31.34 18.71 -23.29
C ASP A 126 31.05 19.54 -22.02
N ALA A 127 30.67 20.80 -22.17
CA ALA A 127 30.31 21.65 -21.03
C ALA A 127 29.01 21.18 -20.33
N ILE A 128 27.99 20.79 -21.12
CA ILE A 128 26.71 20.26 -20.60
C ILE A 128 26.96 19.01 -19.78
N ARG A 129 27.62 18.01 -20.39
CA ARG A 129 27.91 16.73 -19.73
C ARG A 129 28.77 16.94 -18.48
N ASN A 130 29.78 17.83 -18.53
CA ASN A 130 30.66 18.13 -17.39
C ASN A 130 29.98 18.91 -16.27
N SER A 131 28.89 19.61 -16.54
CA SER A 131 28.14 20.34 -15.51
C SER A 131 27.23 19.46 -14.68
N GLY A 132 26.86 18.27 -15.17
CA GLY A 132 25.90 17.37 -14.53
C GLY A 132 24.44 17.87 -14.54
N ASP A 133 24.16 18.97 -15.22
CA ASP A 133 22.83 19.59 -15.29
C ASP A 133 22.35 19.69 -16.73
N THR A 134 21.71 18.63 -17.22
CA THR A 134 21.14 18.54 -18.57
C THR A 134 19.82 19.32 -18.72
N GLY A 135 19.34 19.98 -17.66
CA GLY A 135 18.13 20.81 -17.67
C GLY A 135 18.37 22.25 -18.12
N LYS A 136 19.63 22.72 -18.14
CA LYS A 136 19.96 24.13 -18.42
C LYS A 136 19.68 24.53 -19.87
N GLN A 137 19.08 25.70 -20.02
CA GLN A 137 18.88 26.34 -21.32
C GLN A 137 19.98 27.35 -21.58
N TYR A 138 20.96 27.02 -22.42
CA TYR A 138 22.08 27.91 -22.69
C TYR A 138 21.71 29.00 -23.70
N ALA A 139 22.14 30.24 -23.43
CA ALA A 139 21.91 31.35 -24.33
C ALA A 139 23.10 32.32 -24.42
N LEU A 140 23.24 32.98 -25.57
CA LEU A 140 24.16 34.11 -25.76
C LEU A 140 23.37 35.43 -25.84
N PRO A 141 23.25 36.16 -24.73
CA PRO A 141 22.66 37.50 -24.71
C PRO A 141 23.66 38.56 -25.16
N LEU A 142 23.26 39.43 -26.10
CA LEU A 142 24.09 40.48 -26.66
C LEU A 142 23.52 41.88 -26.40
N LYS A 143 24.42 42.86 -26.32
CA LYS A 143 24.11 44.28 -26.10
C LYS A 143 24.99 45.19 -26.96
N THR A 144 24.44 46.34 -27.35
CA THR A 144 25.15 47.37 -28.10
C THR A 144 25.68 48.46 -27.14
N GLY A 145 26.96 48.81 -27.27
CA GLY A 145 27.56 49.90 -26.49
C GLY A 145 27.69 49.57 -25.00
N ALA A 146 27.65 50.62 -24.16
CA ALA A 146 27.72 50.49 -22.70
C ALA A 146 26.34 50.35 -22.03
N GLN A 147 25.34 49.85 -22.75
CA GLN A 147 24.00 49.62 -22.20
C GLN A 147 24.02 48.45 -21.21
N ASN A 148 23.19 48.52 -20.17
CA ASN A 148 23.02 47.46 -19.17
C ASN A 148 21.78 46.59 -19.44
N ILE A 149 21.40 46.43 -20.71
CA ILE A 149 20.18 45.73 -21.13
C ILE A 149 20.55 44.72 -22.21
N CYS A 150 20.09 43.48 -22.07
CA CYS A 150 20.19 42.48 -23.13
C CYS A 150 19.15 42.77 -24.21
N GLU A 151 19.63 43.09 -25.41
CA GLU A 151 18.79 43.50 -26.53
C GLU A 151 18.30 42.29 -27.36
N VAL A 152 19.19 41.31 -27.54
CA VAL A 152 18.91 40.05 -28.23
C VAL A 152 19.49 38.88 -27.44
N VAL A 153 18.77 37.76 -27.39
CA VAL A 153 19.15 36.54 -26.67
C VAL A 153 19.08 35.37 -27.63
N TYR A 154 20.24 34.85 -28.03
CA TYR A 154 20.33 33.64 -28.85
C TYR A 154 20.23 32.41 -27.95
N ALA A 155 19.04 31.83 -27.83
CA ALA A 155 18.79 30.60 -27.10
C ALA A 155 19.27 29.40 -27.94
N ILE A 156 20.27 28.68 -27.43
CA ILE A 156 20.88 27.55 -28.12
C ILE A 156 20.08 26.28 -27.84
N GLU A 157 19.46 25.75 -28.88
CA GLU A 157 18.71 24.49 -28.87
C GLU A 157 19.58 23.38 -29.45
N ILE A 158 20.44 22.80 -28.60
CA ILE A 158 21.32 21.69 -28.98
C ILE A 158 20.61 20.34 -28.84
N THR A 159 20.71 19.51 -29.87
CA THR A 159 20.32 18.08 -29.82
C THR A 159 21.55 17.26 -29.42
N TYR A 160 21.41 16.44 -28.37
CA TYR A 160 22.44 15.50 -27.91
C TYR A 160 21.79 14.26 -27.25
N PRO A 161 22.51 13.13 -27.17
CA PRO A 161 22.05 11.93 -26.47
C PRO A 161 22.13 12.09 -24.95
N GLU A 162 21.05 11.73 -24.27
CA GLU A 162 20.94 11.70 -22.80
C GLU A 162 20.49 10.30 -22.34
N LEU A 163 21.19 9.69 -21.38
CA LEU A 163 20.79 8.42 -20.79
C LEU A 163 19.87 8.66 -19.60
N ARG A 164 18.73 7.96 -19.58
CA ARG A 164 17.70 8.03 -18.55
C ARG A 164 17.42 6.64 -17.98
N LEU A 165 17.28 6.55 -16.67
CA LEU A 165 16.79 5.34 -16.00
C LEU A 165 15.29 5.19 -16.31
N GLU A 166 14.84 3.95 -16.53
CA GLU A 166 13.44 3.66 -16.87
C GLU A 166 12.71 2.91 -15.74
N GLY A 167 11.41 3.17 -15.62
CA GLY A 167 10.49 2.44 -14.75
C GLY A 167 10.53 2.86 -13.28
N GLU A 168 9.78 2.14 -12.46
CA GLU A 168 9.86 2.19 -10.99
C GLU A 168 10.55 0.92 -10.49
N THR A 169 11.27 1.00 -9.38
CA THR A 169 11.94 -0.18 -8.80
C THR A 169 11.51 -0.35 -7.35
N TYR A 170 11.04 -1.55 -7.02
CA TYR A 170 10.60 -1.90 -5.68
C TYR A 170 11.28 -3.20 -5.23
N PHE A 171 11.85 -3.20 -4.03
CA PHE A 171 12.37 -4.39 -3.36
C PHE A 171 11.49 -4.75 -2.16
N ARG A 172 11.09 -6.02 -2.06
CA ARG A 172 10.67 -6.62 -0.80
C ARG A 172 11.76 -7.58 -0.32
N LEU A 173 12.29 -7.37 0.87
CA LEU A 173 13.36 -8.20 1.40
C LEU A 173 12.81 -9.51 1.98
N LEU A 174 12.65 -10.50 1.10
CA LEU A 174 12.24 -11.86 1.45
C LEU A 174 13.44 -12.76 1.77
N ASP A 175 14.55 -12.53 1.07
CA ASP A 175 15.79 -13.25 1.22
C ASP A 175 16.87 -12.29 1.77
N ASN A 176 17.96 -12.84 2.32
CA ASN A 176 19.02 -12.02 2.94
C ASN A 176 19.64 -11.01 1.97
N ASN A 177 19.70 -11.35 0.68
CA ASN A 177 20.12 -10.47 -0.40
C ASN A 177 19.12 -10.61 -1.56
N MET A 178 18.68 -9.49 -2.09
CA MET A 178 17.81 -9.41 -3.26
C MET A 178 18.52 -8.58 -4.33
N THR A 179 18.62 -9.07 -5.55
CA THR A 179 19.23 -8.34 -6.67
C THR A 179 18.21 -8.19 -7.80
N GLN A 180 18.07 -6.97 -8.31
CA GLN A 180 17.24 -6.68 -9.48
C GLN A 180 18.03 -5.91 -10.54
N THR A 181 17.59 -6.05 -11.79
CA THR A 181 18.13 -5.30 -12.92
C THR A 181 17.33 -4.01 -13.10
N ILE A 182 18.03 -2.89 -13.19
CA ILE A 182 17.48 -1.59 -13.60
C ILE A 182 17.85 -1.36 -15.04
N GLU A 183 16.88 -0.89 -15.83
CA GLU A 183 17.07 -0.54 -17.23
C GLU A 183 17.28 0.97 -17.39
N ALA A 184 18.08 1.33 -18.39
CA ALA A 184 18.24 2.71 -18.84
C ALA A 184 18.20 2.75 -20.36
N ARG A 185 17.80 3.89 -20.92
CA ARG A 185 17.74 4.08 -22.37
C ARG A 185 18.26 5.46 -22.77
N THR A 186 18.87 5.52 -23.96
CA THR A 186 19.36 6.76 -24.55
C THR A 186 18.22 7.47 -25.28
N TYR A 187 18.10 8.78 -25.04
CA TYR A 187 17.09 9.66 -25.64
C TYR A 187 17.76 10.83 -26.35
N GLU A 188 17.18 11.26 -27.46
CA GLU A 188 17.56 12.51 -28.13
C GLU A 188 16.34 13.44 -28.23
N LYS A 189 16.55 14.73 -28.01
CA LYS A 189 15.48 15.72 -28.08
C LYS A 189 15.23 16.16 -29.53
N VAL A 190 14.16 15.66 -30.14
CA VAL A 190 13.75 16.02 -31.50
C VAL A 190 12.46 16.83 -31.43
N ASN A 191 12.48 18.06 -31.96
CA ASN A 191 11.33 18.98 -31.94
C ASN A 191 10.71 19.17 -30.53
N GLY A 192 11.56 19.23 -29.50
CA GLY A 192 11.12 19.42 -28.12
C GLY A 192 10.64 18.15 -27.41
N LYS A 193 10.61 16.99 -28.08
CA LYS A 193 10.26 15.70 -27.48
C LYS A 193 11.48 14.81 -27.35
N TYR A 194 11.65 14.16 -26.19
CA TYR A 194 12.65 13.11 -26.02
C TYR A 194 12.15 11.86 -26.75
N LEU A 195 12.92 11.40 -27.73
CA LEU A 195 12.65 10.16 -28.46
C LEU A 195 13.73 9.14 -28.14
N PRO A 196 13.35 7.87 -27.87
CA PRO A 196 14.32 6.82 -27.64
C PRO A 196 15.17 6.58 -28.89
N THR A 197 16.47 6.31 -28.70
CA THR A 197 17.43 6.02 -29.76
C THR A 197 18.38 4.92 -29.30
N THR A 198 19.02 4.24 -30.25
CA THR A 198 20.05 3.23 -29.92
C THR A 198 21.31 3.92 -29.40
N ASN A 199 22.05 3.21 -28.55
CA ASN A 199 23.35 3.67 -28.06
C ASN A 199 24.29 3.96 -29.23
N LYS A 200 24.87 5.17 -29.26
CA LYS A 200 25.81 5.62 -30.33
C LYS A 200 27.25 5.17 -30.09
N GLY A 201 27.48 4.36 -29.05
CA GLY A 201 28.73 3.72 -28.69
C GLY A 201 28.55 2.91 -27.41
N GLU A 202 29.62 2.31 -26.91
CA GLU A 202 29.64 1.72 -25.57
C GLU A 202 29.39 2.81 -24.51
N VAL A 203 28.46 2.53 -23.59
CA VAL A 203 28.06 3.40 -22.48
C VAL A 203 28.46 2.72 -21.17
N SER A 204 29.06 3.47 -20.25
CA SER A 204 29.40 2.98 -18.91
C SER A 204 29.28 4.07 -17.85
N MET A 205 28.23 4.04 -17.02
CA MET A 205 27.97 5.04 -15.98
C MET A 205 27.53 4.40 -14.66
N SER A 206 28.12 4.79 -13.53
CA SER A 206 27.75 4.18 -12.24
C SER A 206 26.46 4.76 -11.67
N LEU A 207 25.70 3.95 -10.96
CA LEU A 207 24.58 4.42 -10.13
C LEU A 207 25.12 4.96 -8.81
N VAL A 208 24.63 6.12 -8.37
CA VAL A 208 24.98 6.72 -7.07
C VAL A 208 23.76 7.26 -6.35
N LEU A 209 23.84 7.30 -5.02
CA LEU A 209 22.93 8.05 -4.18
C LEU A 209 23.02 9.55 -4.51
N ILE A 210 21.89 10.26 -4.50
CA ILE A 210 21.88 11.72 -4.65
C ILE A 210 22.57 12.41 -3.47
N GLY A 211 23.20 13.57 -3.72
CA GLY A 211 24.02 14.27 -2.72
C GLY A 211 23.25 14.80 -1.50
N ASN A 212 21.96 15.09 -1.65
CA ASN A 212 21.08 15.62 -0.61
C ASN A 212 19.94 14.64 -0.25
N ALA A 213 20.25 13.35 -0.20
CA ALA A 213 19.26 12.29 -0.06
C ALA A 213 18.31 12.47 1.13
N GLU A 214 18.82 12.82 2.31
CA GLU A 214 17.98 13.00 3.52
C GLU A 214 16.92 14.10 3.33
N GLU A 215 17.34 15.31 2.95
CA GLU A 215 16.44 16.44 2.67
C GLU A 215 15.44 16.12 1.54
N TRP A 216 15.89 15.37 0.53
CA TRP A 216 15.04 14.96 -0.57
C TRP A 216 13.95 13.98 -0.10
N VAL A 217 14.29 13.01 0.74
CA VAL A 217 13.34 12.04 1.31
C VAL A 217 12.32 12.72 2.21
N GLU A 218 12.74 13.69 3.03
CA GLU A 218 11.81 14.50 3.83
C GLU A 218 10.81 15.25 2.95
N LYS A 219 11.29 15.87 1.86
CA LYS A 219 10.44 16.56 0.89
C LYS A 219 9.50 15.58 0.19
N TYR A 220 9.99 14.42 -0.23
CA TYR A 220 9.20 13.36 -0.86
C TYR A 220 8.07 12.90 0.07
N ASN A 221 8.39 12.55 1.32
CA ASN A 221 7.42 12.14 2.33
C ASN A 221 6.33 13.20 2.54
N LYS A 222 6.71 14.49 2.61
CA LYS A 222 5.77 15.60 2.75
C LYS A 222 4.89 15.79 1.52
N THR A 223 5.44 15.64 0.31
CA THR A 223 4.69 15.83 -0.95
C THR A 223 3.69 14.71 -1.20
N TYR A 224 4.05 13.47 -0.85
CA TYR A 224 3.25 12.28 -1.14
C TYR A 224 2.53 11.70 0.09
N GLU A 225 2.58 12.37 1.24
CA GLU A 225 1.99 11.92 2.51
C GLU A 225 2.47 10.51 2.93
N THR A 226 3.76 10.26 2.77
CA THR A 226 4.41 8.98 3.10
C THR A 226 5.37 9.11 4.30
N ASN A 227 5.91 8.00 4.77
CA ASN A 227 6.77 7.93 5.97
C ASN A 227 8.04 7.07 5.78
N TYR A 228 8.62 7.09 4.57
CA TYR A 228 9.82 6.31 4.26
C TYR A 228 11.04 6.79 5.04
N LYS A 229 11.90 5.85 5.43
CA LYS A 229 13.27 6.13 5.90
C LYS A 229 14.25 6.09 4.71
N LEU A 230 15.34 6.86 4.77
CA LEU A 230 16.43 6.67 3.80
C LEU A 230 17.06 5.29 4.02
N LEU A 231 17.27 4.52 2.95
CA LEU A 231 17.92 3.21 3.06
C LEU A 231 19.39 3.36 3.49
N PRO A 232 19.85 2.67 4.56
CA PRO A 232 21.23 2.77 5.02
C PRO A 232 22.25 2.35 3.96
N ALA A 233 23.40 3.03 3.92
CA ALA A 233 24.46 2.78 2.93
C ALA A 233 24.99 1.33 2.99
N GLU A 234 24.91 0.69 4.15
CA GLU A 234 25.36 -0.68 4.38
C GLU A 234 24.37 -1.75 3.88
N ALA A 235 23.16 -1.32 3.51
CA ALA A 235 22.06 -2.18 3.10
C ALA A 235 21.94 -2.34 1.57
N TYR A 236 22.80 -1.71 0.76
CA TYR A 236 22.70 -1.82 -0.70
C TYR A 236 24.06 -1.82 -1.41
N GLU A 237 24.05 -2.32 -2.64
CA GLU A 237 25.15 -2.22 -3.59
C GLU A 237 24.58 -1.72 -4.92
N LEU A 238 25.18 -0.66 -5.45
CA LEU A 238 24.81 -0.05 -6.72
C LEU A 238 25.79 -0.47 -7.81
N GLY A 239 25.26 -1.02 -8.90
CA GLY A 239 26.05 -1.42 -10.06
C GLY A 239 26.37 -0.27 -11.02
N THR A 240 27.02 -0.64 -12.12
CA THR A 240 27.30 0.26 -13.24
C THR A 240 26.35 -0.05 -14.39
N VAL A 241 25.71 0.99 -14.92
CA VAL A 241 24.90 0.95 -16.13
C VAL A 241 25.81 0.77 -17.32
N THR A 242 25.64 -0.35 -18.03
CA THR A 242 26.43 -0.69 -19.23
C THR A 242 25.53 -0.99 -20.42
N GLY A 243 25.98 -0.61 -21.61
CA GLY A 243 25.30 -0.91 -22.87
C GLY A 243 26.25 -0.82 -24.05
N LYS A 244 26.06 -1.66 -25.07
CA LYS A 244 26.91 -1.67 -26.26
C LYS A 244 26.35 -0.76 -27.33
N GLU A 245 27.22 -0.41 -28.30
CA GLU A 245 26.81 0.30 -29.50
C GLU A 245 25.70 -0.44 -30.25
N GLY A 246 24.67 0.29 -30.68
CA GLY A 246 23.53 -0.26 -31.40
C GLY A 246 22.44 -0.90 -30.52
N GLU A 247 22.70 -1.15 -29.24
CA GLU A 247 21.67 -1.68 -28.32
C GLU A 247 20.65 -0.58 -27.95
N GLU A 248 19.41 -1.00 -27.72
CA GLU A 248 18.30 -0.11 -27.34
C GLU A 248 18.23 0.17 -25.83
N LYS A 249 18.97 -0.59 -25.02
CA LYS A 249 18.93 -0.53 -23.57
C LYS A 249 20.33 -0.64 -22.99
N CYS A 250 20.51 -0.03 -21.82
CA CYS A 250 21.60 -0.29 -20.92
C CYS A 250 21.04 -0.90 -19.64
N ILE A 251 21.83 -1.68 -18.92
CA ILE A 251 21.40 -2.35 -17.69
C ILE A 251 22.40 -2.18 -16.56
N ALA A 252 21.91 -2.14 -15.32
CA ALA A 252 22.69 -2.25 -14.09
C ALA A 252 22.01 -3.18 -13.10
N SER A 253 22.78 -3.78 -12.20
CA SER A 253 22.23 -4.49 -11.04
C SER A 253 22.18 -3.57 -9.83
N VAL A 254 21.09 -3.66 -9.06
CA VAL A 254 21.03 -3.14 -7.68
C VAL A 254 20.77 -4.30 -6.75
N THR A 255 21.56 -4.39 -5.69
CA THR A 255 21.39 -5.39 -4.64
C THR A 255 21.00 -4.70 -3.35
N VAL A 256 20.01 -5.24 -2.64
CA VAL A 256 19.61 -4.79 -1.30
C VAL A 256 19.75 -5.95 -0.33
N LYS A 257 20.21 -5.66 0.89
CA LYS A 257 20.59 -6.63 1.92
C LYS A 257 19.75 -6.44 3.18
N ARG A 258 19.27 -7.54 3.75
CA ARG A 258 18.57 -7.56 5.05
C ARG A 258 19.54 -7.62 6.22
N THR A 259 20.72 -8.19 6.02
CA THR A 259 21.84 -8.08 6.96
C THR A 259 22.79 -7.01 6.45
N LEU A 260 22.95 -5.93 7.23
CA LEU A 260 23.87 -4.85 6.91
C LEU A 260 25.29 -5.40 6.79
N SER A 261 26.13 -4.69 6.04
CA SER A 261 27.55 -5.06 5.87
C SER A 261 28.34 -5.08 7.20
N THR A 262 27.79 -4.46 8.26
CA THR A 262 28.28 -4.50 9.65
C THR A 262 27.94 -5.79 10.41
N GLY A 263 27.04 -6.62 9.86
CA GLY A 263 26.49 -7.82 10.50
C GLY A 263 25.19 -7.59 11.29
N THR A 264 24.73 -6.35 11.43
CA THR A 264 23.45 -6.03 12.10
C THR A 264 22.27 -6.19 11.15
N PRO A 265 21.10 -6.66 11.60
CA PRO A 265 19.89 -6.65 10.77
C PRO A 265 19.46 -5.23 10.39
N LEU A 266 18.99 -5.04 9.17
CA LEU A 266 18.26 -3.85 8.76
C LEU A 266 16.97 -3.76 9.59
N GLU A 267 16.66 -2.59 10.13
CA GLU A 267 15.40 -2.38 10.86
C GLU A 267 14.18 -2.67 9.97
N PHE A 268 13.07 -3.05 10.58
CA PHE A 268 11.82 -3.19 9.84
C PHE A 268 11.27 -1.83 9.43
N GLY A 269 10.60 -1.81 8.28
CA GLY A 269 9.92 -0.64 7.78
C GLY A 269 10.11 -0.44 6.28
N LYS A 270 9.62 0.72 5.85
CA LYS A 270 9.64 1.15 4.45
C LYS A 270 10.78 2.14 4.26
N TYR A 271 11.60 1.87 3.27
CA TYR A 271 12.77 2.65 2.91
C TYR A 271 12.68 3.15 1.48
N ILE A 272 13.45 4.20 1.20
CA ILE A 272 13.63 4.76 -0.13
C ILE A 272 15.12 4.95 -0.39
N LEU A 273 15.54 4.68 -1.62
CA LEU A 273 16.90 4.84 -2.10
C LEU A 273 16.85 5.70 -3.38
N PRO A 274 17.01 7.03 -3.26
CA PRO A 274 16.99 7.95 -4.40
C PRO A 274 18.35 7.97 -5.11
N ILE A 275 18.38 7.48 -6.35
CA ILE A 275 19.63 7.33 -7.12
C ILE A 275 19.63 8.13 -8.42
N GLN A 276 20.84 8.34 -8.94
CA GLN A 276 21.12 8.99 -10.22
C GLN A 276 22.36 8.36 -10.88
N LEU A 277 22.68 8.80 -12.10
CA LEU A 277 23.91 8.44 -12.80
C LEU A 277 25.07 9.35 -12.33
N SER A 278 26.21 8.76 -11.98
CA SER A 278 27.27 9.42 -11.20
C SER A 278 28.38 10.08 -12.00
N SER A 279 28.63 9.58 -13.20
CA SER A 279 29.83 9.86 -13.98
C SER A 279 29.44 10.14 -15.41
N ILE A 280 30.26 10.95 -16.06
CA ILE A 280 30.00 11.46 -17.38
C ILE A 280 30.63 10.53 -18.41
N ASP A 281 29.83 10.10 -19.38
CA ASP A 281 30.32 9.38 -20.56
C ASP A 281 30.68 10.39 -21.67
N GLU A 282 31.65 10.08 -22.52
CA GLU A 282 32.05 10.96 -23.63
C GLU A 282 30.99 11.05 -24.74
N ARG A 283 30.07 10.08 -24.79
CA ARG A 283 29.12 9.89 -25.89
C ARG A 283 27.69 10.19 -25.49
N VAL A 284 27.37 10.25 -24.20
CA VAL A 284 26.02 10.46 -23.68
C VAL A 284 26.06 11.29 -22.40
N ALA A 285 25.11 12.21 -22.25
CA ALA A 285 24.93 12.96 -21.01
C ALA A 285 24.10 12.15 -20.00
N ALA A 286 24.44 12.24 -18.72
CA ALA A 286 23.64 11.68 -17.64
C ALA A 286 22.42 12.58 -17.37
N SER A 287 21.22 12.01 -17.34
CA SER A 287 20.03 12.76 -16.93
C SER A 287 20.11 13.18 -15.46
N SER A 288 19.59 14.37 -15.14
CA SER A 288 19.44 14.86 -13.76
C SER A 288 18.18 14.36 -13.05
N GLU A 289 17.37 13.52 -13.70
CA GLU A 289 16.18 12.91 -13.13
C GLU A 289 16.55 11.91 -12.02
N ILE A 290 15.83 11.98 -10.89
CA ILE A 290 16.06 11.10 -9.74
C ILE A 290 15.21 9.85 -9.91
N HIS A 291 15.87 8.69 -9.92
CA HIS A 291 15.21 7.40 -9.94
C HIS A 291 14.95 6.93 -8.52
N VAL A 292 13.71 6.57 -8.23
CA VAL A 292 13.27 6.20 -6.88
C VAL A 292 13.21 4.69 -6.77
N ILE A 293 14.03 4.13 -5.88
CA ILE A 293 13.90 2.74 -5.46
C ILE A 293 13.20 2.70 -4.11
N THR A 294 12.08 2.00 -4.01
CA THR A 294 11.41 1.74 -2.73
C THR A 294 11.80 0.36 -2.21
N VAL A 295 11.97 0.22 -0.90
CA VAL A 295 12.37 -1.04 -0.26
C VAL A 295 11.48 -1.30 0.96
N SER A 296 10.82 -2.45 1.00
CA SER A 296 10.10 -2.94 2.18
C SER A 296 10.91 -4.04 2.87
N ASN A 297 11.25 -3.81 4.14
CA ASN A 297 11.72 -4.86 5.04
C ASN A 297 10.58 -5.20 6.02
N SER A 298 9.73 -6.15 5.62
CA SER A 298 8.61 -6.65 6.45
C SER A 298 9.07 -7.68 7.48
N ASN A 299 8.15 -8.02 8.40
CA ASN A 299 8.39 -8.59 9.73
C ASN A 299 9.35 -9.80 9.87
N ASN A 300 9.91 -9.90 11.08
CA ASN A 300 10.92 -10.84 11.59
C ASN A 300 10.59 -12.35 11.50
N TYR A 301 9.42 -12.72 11.01
CA TYR A 301 8.86 -14.03 11.32
C TYR A 301 8.75 -14.98 10.14
N ASP A 302 9.15 -14.57 8.92
CA ASP A 302 9.13 -15.43 7.73
C ASP A 302 9.87 -16.76 7.94
N ASP A 303 10.86 -16.80 8.85
CA ASP A 303 11.67 -17.98 9.15
C ASP A 303 11.18 -18.80 10.35
N THR A 304 10.11 -18.40 11.03
CA THR A 304 9.55 -19.18 12.14
C THR A 304 8.79 -20.41 11.62
N GLY A 305 8.78 -21.48 12.41
CA GLY A 305 7.97 -22.66 12.13
C GLY A 305 6.53 -22.53 12.64
N ILE A 306 5.74 -23.58 12.43
CA ILE A 306 4.40 -23.71 13.05
C ILE A 306 4.46 -23.69 14.57
N ASN A 307 3.35 -23.31 15.20
CA ASN A 307 3.18 -23.26 16.66
C ASN A 307 4.19 -22.34 17.37
N TYR A 308 4.73 -21.33 16.69
CA TYR A 308 5.67 -20.39 17.30
C TYR A 308 4.97 -19.51 18.35
N ASP A 309 5.53 -19.48 19.56
CA ASP A 309 5.19 -18.59 20.67
C ASP A 309 6.48 -18.18 21.40
N ASP A 310 6.82 -16.89 21.39
CA ASP A 310 8.01 -16.36 22.09
C ASP A 310 7.70 -15.78 23.48
N GLY A 311 6.47 -15.98 23.97
CA GLY A 311 5.98 -15.40 25.21
C GLY A 311 5.37 -14.00 25.05
N THR A 312 5.60 -13.34 23.91
CA THR A 312 5.04 -12.03 23.55
C THR A 312 4.17 -12.11 22.30
N ASN A 313 4.63 -12.82 21.28
CA ASN A 313 4.00 -12.95 19.97
C ASN A 313 3.75 -14.42 19.64
N ILE A 314 2.59 -14.68 19.05
CA ILE A 314 2.28 -15.92 18.36
C ILE A 314 2.24 -15.62 16.87
N ILE A 315 2.90 -16.47 16.08
CA ILE A 315 3.00 -16.31 14.63
C ILE A 315 2.23 -17.42 13.93
N TYR A 316 1.41 -17.01 12.95
CA TYR A 316 0.76 -17.91 12.00
C TYR A 316 1.17 -17.54 10.58
N HIS A 317 1.72 -18.50 9.85
CA HIS A 317 1.95 -18.31 8.42
C HIS A 317 0.68 -18.62 7.64
N VAL A 318 0.36 -17.73 6.70
CA VAL A 318 -0.86 -17.79 5.90
C VAL A 318 -0.51 -17.98 4.44
N LYS A 319 -0.97 -19.08 3.84
CA LYS A 319 -0.85 -19.27 2.40
C LYS A 319 -1.94 -18.47 1.70
N LEU A 320 -1.57 -17.64 0.73
CA LEU A 320 -2.53 -16.87 -0.06
C LEU A 320 -2.86 -17.56 -1.38
N ALA A 321 -4.11 -17.38 -1.81
CA ALA A 321 -4.56 -17.79 -3.12
C ALA A 321 -5.52 -16.75 -3.73
N ILE A 322 -5.51 -16.64 -5.06
CA ILE A 322 -6.41 -15.78 -5.84
C ILE A 322 -6.99 -16.58 -7.01
N ASP A 323 -8.23 -16.29 -7.41
CA ASP A 323 -8.85 -16.92 -8.57
C ASP A 323 -8.17 -16.48 -9.88
N GLU A 324 -8.13 -17.38 -10.86
CA GLU A 324 -7.48 -17.14 -12.15
C GLU A 324 -8.14 -15.99 -12.91
N GLU A 325 -9.45 -15.84 -12.81
CA GLU A 325 -10.23 -14.78 -13.41
C GLU A 325 -9.88 -13.40 -12.84
N GLY A 326 -9.81 -13.26 -11.52
CA GLY A 326 -9.32 -12.06 -10.84
C GLY A 326 -7.90 -11.68 -11.26
N TYR A 327 -7.00 -12.68 -11.30
CA TYR A 327 -5.62 -12.49 -11.74
C TYR A 327 -5.53 -11.98 -13.19
N LYS A 328 -6.27 -12.61 -14.11
CA LYS A 328 -6.36 -12.17 -15.52
C LYS A 328 -6.98 -10.78 -15.67
N MET A 329 -7.96 -10.43 -14.83
CA MET A 329 -8.57 -9.10 -14.85
C MET A 329 -7.57 -8.00 -14.51
N MET A 330 -6.52 -8.32 -13.75
CA MET A 330 -5.39 -7.43 -13.44
C MET A 330 -4.22 -7.59 -14.42
N ASP A 331 -4.46 -8.03 -15.65
CA ASP A 331 -3.43 -8.25 -16.68
C ASP A 331 -2.30 -9.19 -16.22
N GLU A 332 -2.60 -10.16 -15.36
CA GLU A 332 -1.63 -11.10 -14.81
C GLU A 332 -0.52 -10.41 -13.97
N ASP A 333 -0.82 -9.24 -13.39
CA ASP A 333 0.09 -8.49 -12.53
C ASP A 333 0.14 -9.07 -11.10
N MET A 334 1.07 -10.00 -10.87
CA MET A 334 1.27 -10.61 -9.54
C MET A 334 1.91 -9.62 -8.54
N GLU A 335 2.71 -8.66 -9.01
CA GLU A 335 3.33 -7.66 -8.15
C GLU A 335 2.29 -6.72 -7.55
N PHE A 336 1.25 -6.40 -8.30
CA PHE A 336 0.08 -5.71 -7.77
C PHE A 336 -0.50 -6.46 -6.55
N PHE A 337 -0.83 -7.74 -6.66
CA PHE A 337 -1.39 -8.51 -5.53
C PHE A 337 -0.41 -8.61 -4.36
N ARG A 338 0.87 -8.85 -4.64
CA ARG A 338 1.92 -8.88 -3.60
C ARG A 338 1.97 -7.58 -2.81
N SER A 339 1.96 -6.44 -3.49
CA SER A 339 2.00 -5.12 -2.85
C SER A 339 0.73 -4.82 -2.03
N GLN A 340 -0.45 -5.14 -2.58
CA GLN A 340 -1.71 -4.85 -1.91
C GLN A 340 -1.95 -5.75 -0.71
N PHE A 341 -1.67 -7.04 -0.83
CA PHE A 341 -1.80 -7.97 0.29
C PHE A 341 -0.75 -7.72 1.38
N GLU A 342 0.45 -7.22 1.07
CA GLU A 342 1.38 -6.75 2.12
C GLU A 342 0.71 -5.69 2.99
N ILE A 343 0.11 -4.67 2.36
CA ILE A 343 -0.57 -3.57 3.07
C ILE A 343 -1.80 -4.08 3.82
N GLN A 344 -2.64 -4.89 3.17
CA GLN A 344 -3.87 -5.38 3.78
C GLN A 344 -3.60 -6.27 5.00
N TRP A 345 -2.61 -7.16 4.92
CA TRP A 345 -2.27 -8.03 6.06
C TRP A 345 -1.56 -7.28 7.19
N GLU A 346 -0.87 -6.16 6.92
CA GLU A 346 -0.46 -5.23 7.98
C GLU A 346 -1.67 -4.66 8.74
N GLU A 347 -2.73 -4.24 8.03
CA GLU A 347 -3.95 -3.71 8.66
C GLU A 347 -4.78 -4.79 9.37
N ILE A 348 -4.88 -6.00 8.82
CA ILE A 348 -5.53 -7.15 9.50
C ILE A 348 -4.86 -7.42 10.84
N ASN A 349 -3.52 -7.45 10.87
CA ASN A 349 -2.74 -7.65 12.10
C ASN A 349 -2.98 -6.53 13.10
N LYS A 350 -2.97 -5.26 12.65
CA LYS A 350 -3.27 -4.11 13.52
C LYS A 350 -4.67 -4.22 14.10
N ARG A 351 -5.67 -4.49 13.25
CA ARG A 351 -7.07 -4.59 13.65
C ARG A 351 -7.26 -5.72 14.67
N PHE A 352 -6.84 -6.94 14.35
CA PHE A 352 -7.02 -8.12 15.22
C PHE A 352 -6.55 -7.85 16.66
N ASN A 353 -5.35 -7.26 16.82
CA ASN A 353 -4.79 -6.96 18.14
C ASN A 353 -5.44 -5.71 18.76
N ALA A 354 -5.79 -4.70 17.97
CA ALA A 354 -6.45 -3.48 18.46
C ALA A 354 -7.87 -3.72 18.99
N LEU A 355 -8.49 -4.86 18.67
CA LEU A 355 -9.77 -5.26 19.23
C LEU A 355 -9.67 -5.67 20.71
N ASP A 356 -8.48 -5.92 21.26
CA ASP A 356 -8.29 -6.08 22.70
C ASP A 356 -8.29 -4.73 23.44
N LYS A 357 -9.48 -4.19 23.68
CA LYS A 357 -9.63 -2.94 24.44
C LYS A 357 -9.49 -3.13 25.95
N LYS A 358 -9.49 -4.39 26.43
CA LYS A 358 -9.50 -4.73 27.87
C LYS A 358 -8.14 -5.22 28.36
N ASN A 359 -7.16 -5.37 27.47
CA ASN A 359 -5.85 -5.96 27.73
C ASN A 359 -5.94 -7.37 28.32
N ILE A 360 -6.79 -8.22 27.73
CA ILE A 360 -6.99 -9.62 28.16
C ILE A 360 -6.14 -10.58 27.31
N LEU A 361 -5.82 -10.24 26.06
CA LEU A 361 -4.96 -11.09 25.24
C LEU A 361 -3.57 -11.19 25.88
N LYS A 362 -3.07 -12.41 26.00
CA LYS A 362 -1.77 -12.71 26.62
C LYS A 362 -0.59 -12.54 25.67
N ARG A 363 -0.88 -12.39 24.37
CA ARG A 363 0.08 -12.35 23.25
C ARG A 363 -0.43 -11.39 22.19
N ASN A 364 0.49 -10.91 21.36
CA ASN A 364 0.14 -10.38 20.05
C ASN A 364 -0.02 -11.54 19.07
N TYR A 365 -1.06 -11.50 18.24
CA TYR A 365 -1.33 -12.51 17.22
C TYR A 365 -0.95 -11.94 15.86
N ILE A 366 0.03 -12.54 15.20
CA ILE A 366 0.60 -12.03 13.96
C ILE A 366 0.44 -13.07 12.86
N PHE A 367 -0.26 -12.68 11.81
CA PHE A 367 -0.51 -13.47 10.61
C PHE A 367 0.40 -13.00 9.48
N VAL A 368 1.27 -13.89 9.01
CA VAL A 368 2.32 -13.60 8.04
C VAL A 368 1.91 -14.18 6.68
N PRO A 369 1.53 -13.35 5.69
CA PRO A 369 1.12 -13.85 4.38
C PRO A 369 2.31 -14.33 3.54
N ASP A 370 2.16 -15.48 2.89
CA ASP A 370 3.05 -15.94 1.82
C ASP A 370 2.78 -15.18 0.54
N LEU A 371 3.50 -14.06 0.39
CA LEU A 371 3.48 -13.25 -0.83
C LEU A 371 4.53 -13.72 -1.83
N LYS A 372 5.47 -14.61 -1.44
CA LYS A 372 6.48 -15.17 -2.36
C LYS A 372 5.78 -16.08 -3.35
N ASP A 373 4.92 -16.95 -2.85
CA ASP A 373 4.21 -17.95 -3.63
C ASP A 373 2.68 -17.88 -3.43
N ILE A 374 2.04 -16.88 -4.05
CA ILE A 374 0.59 -16.79 -4.12
C ILE A 374 0.07 -17.83 -5.12
N ILE A 375 -0.90 -18.64 -4.69
CA ILE A 375 -1.53 -19.64 -5.56
C ILE A 375 -2.54 -18.94 -6.47
N VAL A 376 -2.45 -19.16 -7.78
CA VAL A 376 -3.54 -18.83 -8.72
C VAL A 376 -4.36 -20.11 -8.90
N PHE A 377 -5.59 -20.12 -8.38
CA PHE A 377 -6.47 -21.29 -8.46
C PHE A 377 -7.49 -21.15 -9.58
N LYS A 378 -7.83 -22.28 -10.20
CA LYS A 378 -8.82 -22.36 -11.28
C LYS A 378 -10.18 -22.72 -10.74
N TYR A 379 -11.20 -22.12 -11.31
CA TYR A 379 -12.56 -22.59 -11.14
C TYR A 379 -12.82 -23.81 -12.04
N GLU A 380 -13.19 -24.93 -11.41
CA GLU A 380 -13.65 -26.15 -12.08
C GLU A 380 -15.12 -26.48 -11.79
N ASN A 381 -15.62 -26.03 -10.64
CA ASN A 381 -16.98 -26.19 -10.11
C ASN A 381 -17.18 -25.33 -8.84
N ALA A 382 -18.42 -25.23 -8.35
CA ALA A 382 -18.79 -24.49 -7.12
C ALA A 382 -17.91 -24.69 -5.88
N ASN A 383 -17.20 -25.83 -5.73
CA ASN A 383 -16.35 -26.10 -4.57
C ASN A 383 -14.89 -25.67 -4.77
N SER A 384 -14.50 -25.24 -5.97
CA SER A 384 -13.09 -24.97 -6.30
C SER A 384 -12.45 -23.94 -5.36
N ASN A 385 -13.21 -22.91 -4.99
CA ASN A 385 -12.81 -21.89 -4.04
C ASN A 385 -12.81 -22.36 -2.57
N TRP A 386 -13.58 -23.39 -2.21
CA TRP A 386 -13.64 -24.00 -0.87
C TRP A 386 -12.66 -25.17 -0.67
N GLU A 387 -12.05 -25.65 -1.74
CA GLU A 387 -11.13 -26.79 -1.70
C GLU A 387 -9.70 -26.38 -2.07
N VAL A 388 -9.38 -25.08 -2.11
CA VAL A 388 -8.05 -24.59 -2.50
C VAL A 388 -6.94 -25.21 -1.66
N ALA A 389 -7.12 -25.25 -0.33
CA ALA A 389 -6.16 -25.86 0.59
C ALA A 389 -5.89 -27.33 0.25
N TYR A 390 -6.92 -28.09 -0.14
CA TYR A 390 -6.80 -29.50 -0.50
C TYR A 390 -6.25 -29.72 -1.91
N ASN A 391 -6.76 -28.98 -2.89
CA ASN A 391 -6.45 -29.14 -4.31
C ASN A 391 -5.03 -28.67 -4.65
N TYR A 392 -4.52 -27.67 -3.92
CA TYR A 392 -3.18 -27.12 -4.12
C TYR A 392 -2.21 -27.48 -2.99
N ARG A 393 -2.52 -28.49 -2.16
CA ARG A 393 -1.69 -28.93 -1.02
C ARG A 393 -0.22 -29.19 -1.37
N ASP A 394 0.08 -29.59 -2.60
CA ASP A 394 1.46 -29.84 -3.06
C ASP A 394 2.30 -28.54 -3.15
N ARG A 395 1.67 -27.36 -3.10
CA ARG A 395 2.31 -26.04 -3.04
C ARG A 395 2.32 -25.43 -1.62
N ILE A 396 1.85 -26.19 -0.63
CA ILE A 396 1.68 -25.70 0.74
C ILE A 396 2.53 -26.58 1.67
N ASP A 397 3.59 -25.99 2.23
CA ASP A 397 4.39 -26.69 3.24
C ASP A 397 3.62 -26.77 4.56
N SER A 398 3.11 -27.96 4.87
CA SER A 398 2.35 -28.22 6.11
C SER A 398 3.19 -28.09 7.39
N ASN A 399 4.52 -28.00 7.28
CA ASN A 399 5.39 -27.69 8.43
C ASN A 399 5.55 -26.19 8.67
N LYS A 400 5.00 -25.36 7.78
CA LYS A 400 5.04 -23.90 7.86
C LYS A 400 3.65 -23.29 7.96
N PHE A 401 2.71 -23.72 7.12
CA PHE A 401 1.38 -23.13 7.01
C PHE A 401 0.32 -23.96 7.73
N GLN A 402 -0.54 -23.27 8.49
CA GLN A 402 -1.72 -23.85 9.15
C GLN A 402 -3.02 -23.20 8.65
N LEU A 403 -2.93 -22.21 7.77
CA LEU A 403 -4.07 -21.47 7.24
C LEU A 403 -3.85 -21.14 5.76
N VAL A 404 -4.91 -21.34 4.98
CA VAL A 404 -5.02 -20.85 3.60
C VAL A 404 -6.11 -19.80 3.53
N VAL A 405 -5.83 -18.66 2.90
CA VAL A 405 -6.83 -17.62 2.61
C VAL A 405 -6.93 -17.46 1.10
N SER A 406 -8.09 -17.78 0.53
CA SER A 406 -8.36 -17.66 -0.90
C SER A 406 -9.29 -16.48 -1.18
N TYR A 407 -8.83 -15.57 -2.03
CA TYR A 407 -9.61 -14.44 -2.53
C TYR A 407 -10.32 -14.85 -3.81
N ASP A 408 -11.64 -14.70 -3.79
CA ASP A 408 -12.54 -15.02 -4.89
C ASP A 408 -13.03 -13.70 -5.50
N PHE A 409 -12.27 -13.19 -6.48
CA PHE A 409 -12.55 -11.88 -7.10
C PHE A 409 -13.60 -11.96 -8.20
N PHE A 410 -13.89 -13.13 -8.78
CA PHE A 410 -14.85 -13.24 -9.86
C PHE A 410 -16.00 -14.19 -9.50
N LYS A 411 -17.22 -13.66 -9.45
CA LYS A 411 -18.41 -14.47 -9.12
C LYS A 411 -18.81 -15.39 -10.26
N GLN A 412 -18.80 -16.70 -10.02
CA GLN A 412 -19.39 -17.70 -10.90
C GLN A 412 -20.88 -17.92 -10.59
N GLU A 413 -21.64 -18.47 -11.53
CA GLU A 413 -23.10 -18.57 -11.41
C GLU A 413 -23.57 -19.47 -10.25
N ASP A 414 -22.79 -20.49 -9.91
CA ASP A 414 -23.12 -21.51 -8.91
C ASP A 414 -22.42 -21.30 -7.55
N GLU A 415 -21.73 -20.16 -7.37
CA GLU A 415 -20.98 -19.87 -6.16
C GLU A 415 -21.81 -19.20 -5.05
N GLY A 416 -21.56 -19.66 -3.81
CA GLY A 416 -22.15 -19.13 -2.59
C GLY A 416 -21.36 -17.98 -1.94
N GLY A 417 -21.56 -17.78 -0.64
CA GLY A 417 -20.81 -16.81 0.16
C GLY A 417 -19.37 -17.25 0.48
N GLY A 418 -18.64 -16.39 1.19
CA GLY A 418 -17.36 -16.70 1.82
C GLY A 418 -17.53 -17.10 3.28
N GLY A 419 -16.41 -17.43 3.92
CA GLY A 419 -16.34 -17.78 5.34
C GLY A 419 -15.18 -18.74 5.67
N TYR A 420 -15.13 -19.18 6.91
CA TYR A 420 -14.22 -20.19 7.42
C TYR A 420 -14.77 -21.61 7.20
N GLY A 421 -13.92 -22.51 6.71
CA GLY A 421 -14.25 -23.90 6.45
C GLY A 421 -13.73 -24.38 5.10
N GLY A 422 -14.37 -25.40 4.53
CA GLY A 422 -13.92 -26.03 3.28
C GLY A 422 -13.10 -27.29 3.52
N LYS A 423 -12.61 -27.89 2.44
CA LYS A 423 -11.82 -29.12 2.50
C LYS A 423 -10.34 -28.76 2.59
N ALA A 424 -9.68 -29.22 3.64
CA ALA A 424 -8.26 -28.97 3.88
C ALA A 424 -7.53 -30.25 4.33
N PRO A 425 -6.19 -30.32 4.16
CA PRO A 425 -5.35 -31.33 4.80
C PRO A 425 -5.44 -31.27 6.33
N GLU A 426 -5.05 -32.35 7.01
CA GLU A 426 -4.99 -32.38 8.47
C GLU A 426 -4.06 -31.28 9.03
N GLY A 427 -4.51 -30.58 10.08
CA GLY A 427 -3.78 -29.47 10.71
C GLY A 427 -3.79 -28.16 9.93
N MET A 428 -4.60 -28.06 8.87
CA MET A 428 -4.75 -26.88 8.04
C MET A 428 -6.20 -26.43 7.96
N ASP A 429 -6.40 -25.13 8.08
CA ASP A 429 -7.70 -24.50 7.90
C ASP A 429 -7.75 -23.66 6.62
N HIS A 430 -8.98 -23.31 6.22
CA HIS A 430 -9.21 -22.53 5.03
C HIS A 430 -10.25 -21.44 5.28
N ILE A 431 -9.98 -20.26 4.74
CA ILE A 431 -10.87 -19.11 4.69
C ILE A 431 -11.08 -18.73 3.24
N LYS A 432 -12.34 -18.65 2.82
CA LYS A 432 -12.75 -18.11 1.54
C LYS A 432 -13.21 -16.66 1.71
N VAL A 433 -12.55 -15.74 1.04
CA VAL A 433 -12.90 -14.31 0.99
C VAL A 433 -13.63 -14.02 -0.31
N THR A 434 -14.91 -13.64 -0.25
CA THR A 434 -15.66 -13.22 -1.44
C THR A 434 -15.48 -11.73 -1.72
N CYS A 435 -14.80 -11.41 -2.81
CA CYS A 435 -14.46 -10.06 -3.24
C CYS A 435 -14.88 -9.82 -4.71
N TYR A 436 -16.10 -10.26 -5.03
CA TYR A 436 -16.67 -10.21 -6.38
C TYR A 436 -16.54 -8.82 -7.03
N SER A 437 -15.83 -8.82 -8.15
CA SER A 437 -15.35 -7.65 -8.87
C SER A 437 -15.70 -7.78 -10.35
N ASN A 438 -16.17 -6.69 -10.94
CA ASN A 438 -16.51 -6.59 -12.35
C ASN A 438 -15.45 -5.80 -13.14
N ASN A 439 -14.49 -5.19 -12.46
CA ASN A 439 -13.44 -4.37 -13.05
C ASN A 439 -12.21 -4.25 -12.13
N LYS A 440 -11.12 -3.71 -12.68
CA LYS A 440 -9.85 -3.48 -11.98
C LYS A 440 -9.98 -2.57 -10.75
N ASP A 441 -10.86 -1.57 -10.79
CA ASP A 441 -11.01 -0.64 -9.67
C ASP A 441 -11.63 -1.32 -8.44
N GLN A 442 -12.54 -2.28 -8.65
CA GLN A 442 -13.07 -3.11 -7.57
C GLN A 442 -12.02 -4.07 -7.01
N ILE A 443 -11.19 -4.69 -7.86
CA ILE A 443 -10.08 -5.52 -7.39
C ILE A 443 -9.09 -4.68 -6.56
N ARG A 444 -8.72 -3.48 -7.02
CA ARG A 444 -7.89 -2.52 -6.27
C ARG A 444 -8.44 -2.25 -4.87
N LYS A 445 -9.76 -2.04 -4.79
CA LYS A 445 -10.44 -1.82 -3.53
C LYS A 445 -10.36 -3.03 -2.59
N TYR A 446 -10.67 -4.24 -3.08
CA TYR A 446 -10.75 -5.44 -2.25
C TYR A 446 -9.40 -6.12 -1.96
N ALA A 447 -8.41 -5.98 -2.84
CA ALA A 447 -7.04 -6.43 -2.56
C ALA A 447 -6.32 -5.45 -1.61
N GLY A 448 -6.66 -4.16 -1.68
CA GLY A 448 -6.18 -3.11 -0.76
C GLY A 448 -7.01 -2.98 0.52
N ILE A 449 -7.02 -1.77 1.10
CA ILE A 449 -7.66 -1.47 2.41
C ILE A 449 -8.96 -0.66 2.30
N ASP A 450 -9.37 -0.33 1.07
CA ASP A 450 -10.58 0.46 0.84
C ASP A 450 -11.86 -0.42 0.83
N GLY A 451 -11.69 -1.75 0.76
CA GLY A 451 -12.73 -2.76 0.75
C GLY A 451 -12.95 -3.42 2.11
N LEU A 452 -14.09 -4.10 2.29
CA LEU A 452 -14.50 -4.70 3.58
C LEU A 452 -13.80 -6.05 3.90
N SER A 453 -12.67 -6.31 3.25
CA SER A 453 -11.99 -7.61 3.28
C SER A 453 -11.24 -7.81 4.59
N ASP A 454 -10.60 -6.79 5.15
CA ASP A 454 -9.87 -6.92 6.42
C ASP A 454 -10.83 -7.14 7.60
N GLU A 455 -11.98 -6.47 7.65
CA GLU A 455 -12.95 -6.69 8.74
C GLU A 455 -13.55 -8.09 8.72
N SER A 456 -13.89 -8.59 7.53
CA SER A 456 -14.41 -9.95 7.36
C SER A 456 -13.32 -10.98 7.66
N ILE A 457 -12.09 -10.79 7.16
CA ILE A 457 -10.98 -11.70 7.47
C ILE A 457 -10.71 -11.75 8.97
N VAL A 458 -10.72 -10.63 9.71
CA VAL A 458 -10.54 -10.64 11.18
C VAL A 458 -11.63 -11.45 11.89
N HIS A 459 -12.88 -11.42 11.41
CA HIS A 459 -13.93 -12.31 11.90
C HIS A 459 -13.64 -13.79 11.64
N GLU A 460 -13.24 -14.15 10.42
CA GLU A 460 -12.89 -15.52 10.06
C GLU A 460 -11.62 -16.02 10.80
N LEU A 461 -10.67 -15.13 11.08
CA LEU A 461 -9.54 -15.42 11.95
C LEU A 461 -9.99 -15.72 13.38
N GLY A 462 -11.13 -15.19 13.84
CA GLY A 462 -11.75 -15.59 15.09
C GLY A 462 -12.13 -17.08 15.09
N HIS A 463 -12.75 -17.56 14.02
CA HIS A 463 -13.07 -18.98 13.83
C HIS A 463 -11.82 -19.85 13.78
N TYR A 464 -10.81 -19.43 13.04
CA TYR A 464 -9.47 -20.07 13.03
C TYR A 464 -8.86 -20.20 14.44
N ARG A 465 -9.25 -19.31 15.36
CA ARG A 465 -8.82 -19.33 16.76
C ARG A 465 -9.77 -20.06 17.71
N GLY A 466 -10.75 -20.79 17.17
CA GLY A 466 -11.67 -21.64 17.93
C GLY A 466 -12.97 -20.95 18.37
N LEU A 467 -13.25 -19.74 17.87
CA LEU A 467 -14.48 -19.03 18.23
C LEU A 467 -15.71 -19.56 17.48
N ILE A 468 -16.83 -19.63 18.20
CA ILE A 468 -18.15 -19.76 17.60
C ILE A 468 -18.71 -18.39 17.24
N ASP A 469 -19.65 -18.38 16.31
CA ASP A 469 -20.53 -17.23 16.12
C ASP A 469 -21.47 -17.04 17.30
N THR A 470 -21.29 -15.94 18.04
CA THR A 470 -22.14 -15.63 19.19
C THR A 470 -23.51 -15.12 18.75
N TYR A 471 -23.63 -14.58 17.53
CA TYR A 471 -24.94 -14.22 16.96
C TYR A 471 -25.86 -15.44 16.76
N ASN A 472 -25.33 -16.66 16.72
CA ASN A 472 -26.15 -17.88 16.73
C ASN A 472 -26.88 -18.11 18.06
N CYS A 473 -26.57 -17.34 19.11
CA CYS A 473 -27.36 -17.29 20.34
C CYS A 473 -28.52 -16.29 20.27
N SER A 474 -28.63 -15.44 19.24
CA SER A 474 -29.67 -14.41 19.14
C SER A 474 -31.07 -15.00 19.01
N LEU A 475 -32.03 -14.41 19.72
CA LEU A 475 -33.43 -14.81 19.70
C LEU A 475 -34.36 -13.61 19.55
N ASN A 476 -35.19 -13.64 18.51
CA ASN A 476 -36.27 -12.67 18.36
C ASN A 476 -37.41 -12.96 19.36
N ALA A 477 -37.92 -11.92 20.01
CA ALA A 477 -39.01 -12.01 20.99
C ALA A 477 -40.24 -12.76 20.45
N SER A 478 -40.60 -12.52 19.19
CA SER A 478 -41.73 -13.19 18.52
C SER A 478 -41.53 -14.69 18.31
N SER A 479 -40.28 -15.15 18.29
CA SER A 479 -39.87 -16.56 18.16
C SER A 479 -39.85 -17.31 19.50
N ASN A 480 -40.09 -16.61 20.61
CA ASN A 480 -40.23 -17.19 21.93
C ASN A 480 -41.72 -17.29 22.32
N LYS A 481 -42.33 -18.46 22.06
CA LYS A 481 -43.76 -18.69 22.38
C LYS A 481 -44.01 -19.03 23.85
N VAL A 482 -42.97 -19.20 24.66
CA VAL A 482 -43.09 -19.56 26.08
C VAL A 482 -43.36 -18.32 26.92
N ASN A 483 -42.55 -17.27 26.74
CA ASN A 483 -42.70 -16.04 27.54
C ASN A 483 -42.52 -14.72 26.74
N GLY A 484 -42.26 -14.80 25.43
CA GLY A 484 -42.12 -13.62 24.56
C GLY A 484 -40.82 -12.82 24.75
N GLN A 485 -39.86 -13.28 25.54
CA GLN A 485 -38.58 -12.58 25.73
C GLN A 485 -37.63 -12.83 24.55
N GLY A 486 -37.04 -11.76 24.01
CA GLY A 486 -35.92 -11.85 23.08
C GLY A 486 -34.58 -11.93 23.79
N PHE A 487 -33.52 -12.23 23.05
CA PHE A 487 -32.14 -12.25 23.53
C PHE A 487 -31.19 -11.76 22.44
N GLN A 488 -30.19 -10.98 22.85
CA GLN A 488 -29.03 -10.64 22.04
C GLN A 488 -27.78 -10.99 22.85
N PRO A 489 -26.78 -11.62 22.23
CA PRO A 489 -25.51 -11.91 22.90
C PRO A 489 -24.78 -10.61 23.27
N GLU A 490 -23.76 -10.73 24.12
CA GLU A 490 -22.85 -9.61 24.38
C GLU A 490 -22.20 -9.11 23.08
N ARG A 491 -21.89 -7.81 23.05
CA ARG A 491 -21.24 -7.20 21.89
C ARG A 491 -19.81 -7.72 21.77
N GLY A 492 -19.44 -8.13 20.56
CA GLY A 492 -18.14 -8.70 20.23
C GLY A 492 -18.00 -8.87 18.72
N ASN A 493 -16.81 -9.20 18.24
CA ASN A 493 -16.55 -9.35 16.81
C ASN A 493 -17.30 -10.54 16.20
N MET A 494 -17.59 -11.57 17.02
CA MET A 494 -18.35 -12.76 16.60
C MET A 494 -19.87 -12.57 16.71
N MET A 495 -20.34 -11.37 17.08
CA MET A 495 -21.76 -11.00 17.09
C MET A 495 -22.25 -10.54 15.70
N GLY A 496 -21.39 -10.55 14.68
CA GLY A 496 -21.70 -9.97 13.37
C GLY A 496 -21.53 -8.44 13.33
N ALA A 497 -20.91 -7.85 14.35
CA ALA A 497 -20.52 -6.44 14.39
C ALA A 497 -19.12 -6.21 13.77
N CYS A 498 -18.58 -7.20 13.06
CA CYS A 498 -17.22 -7.17 12.51
C CYS A 498 -17.00 -6.02 11.54
N TYR A 499 -18.02 -5.56 10.80
CA TYR A 499 -17.93 -4.42 9.86
C TYR A 499 -17.92 -3.03 10.51
N GLU A 500 -17.98 -2.94 11.85
CA GLU A 500 -17.86 -1.65 12.51
C GLU A 500 -16.40 -1.15 12.52
N PRO A 501 -16.15 0.17 12.51
CA PRO A 501 -14.80 0.73 12.65
C PRO A 501 -14.08 0.21 13.91
N THR A 502 -12.75 0.06 13.83
CA THR A 502 -11.88 -0.50 14.88
C THR A 502 -12.04 0.21 16.25
N GLU A 503 -12.51 1.46 16.28
CA GLU A 503 -12.75 2.24 17.49
C GLU A 503 -14.07 1.88 18.19
N LYS A 504 -15.00 1.23 17.49
CA LYS A 504 -16.38 0.93 17.98
C LYS A 504 -16.62 -0.55 18.25
N ILE A 505 -15.68 -1.41 17.90
CA ILE A 505 -15.74 -2.85 18.09
C ILE A 505 -14.55 -3.32 18.93
N GLU A 506 -14.77 -4.41 19.65
CA GLU A 506 -13.79 -5.08 20.49
C GLU A 506 -14.03 -6.58 20.42
N TRP A 507 -13.02 -7.37 20.77
CA TRP A 507 -13.26 -8.75 21.17
C TRP A 507 -14.03 -8.72 22.49
N SER A 508 -15.07 -9.55 22.61
CA SER A 508 -15.72 -9.77 23.90
C SER A 508 -14.76 -10.47 24.88
N GLU A 509 -15.05 -10.43 26.18
CA GLU A 509 -14.22 -11.16 27.16
C GLU A 509 -14.22 -12.66 26.88
N TYR A 510 -15.38 -13.22 26.53
CA TYR A 510 -15.46 -14.61 26.09
C TYR A 510 -14.54 -14.87 24.91
N GLU A 511 -14.58 -14.00 23.89
CA GLU A 511 -13.79 -14.16 22.67
C GLU A 511 -12.28 -14.17 22.97
N MET A 512 -11.81 -13.26 23.81
CA MET A 512 -10.39 -13.19 24.20
C MET A 512 -9.92 -14.39 25.04
N TYR A 513 -10.78 -14.93 25.92
CA TYR A 513 -10.43 -16.13 26.68
C TYR A 513 -10.30 -17.37 25.80
N VAL A 514 -11.15 -17.52 24.77
CA VAL A 514 -10.98 -18.59 23.77
C VAL A 514 -9.67 -18.42 23.02
N ILE A 515 -9.40 -17.23 22.49
CA ILE A 515 -8.18 -16.93 21.72
C ILE A 515 -6.91 -17.25 22.55
N ASN A 516 -6.90 -16.90 23.84
CA ASN A 516 -5.82 -17.23 24.77
C ASN A 516 -5.70 -18.73 25.04
N ALA A 517 -6.83 -19.43 25.20
CA ALA A 517 -6.85 -20.86 25.53
C ALA A 517 -6.37 -21.74 24.37
N THR A 518 -6.57 -21.31 23.13
CA THR A 518 -6.18 -22.08 21.94
C THR A 518 -4.70 -21.93 21.59
N GLY A 519 -4.04 -20.82 21.96
CA GLY A 519 -2.58 -20.61 21.78
C GLY A 519 -2.03 -20.87 20.36
N ALA A 520 -0.72 -21.02 20.20
CA ALA A 520 -0.11 -21.21 18.87
C ALA A 520 -0.53 -22.47 18.08
N PRO A 521 -0.92 -23.61 18.70
CA PRO A 521 -1.36 -24.78 17.96
C PRO A 521 -2.61 -24.58 17.10
N HIS A 522 -2.73 -25.42 16.05
CA HIS A 522 -4.01 -25.61 15.35
C HIS A 522 -5.09 -26.06 16.35
N CYS A 523 -6.31 -25.55 16.19
CA CYS A 523 -7.42 -25.85 17.07
C CYS A 523 -8.71 -26.04 16.27
N SER A 524 -9.61 -26.87 16.80
CA SER A 524 -10.98 -27.00 16.31
C SER A 524 -11.93 -26.17 17.15
N ILE A 525 -12.84 -25.42 16.53
CA ILE A 525 -13.90 -24.67 17.22
C ILE A 525 -14.69 -25.59 18.15
N TRP A 526 -15.09 -26.75 17.64
CA TRP A 526 -15.99 -27.66 18.33
C TRP A 526 -15.32 -28.36 19.50
N GLU A 527 -14.07 -28.81 19.31
CA GLU A 527 -13.29 -29.42 20.38
C GLU A 527 -12.94 -28.40 21.45
N THR A 528 -12.59 -27.17 21.06
CA THR A 528 -12.35 -26.06 22.00
C THR A 528 -13.55 -25.84 22.91
N VAL A 529 -14.76 -25.77 22.35
CA VAL A 529 -15.99 -25.64 23.16
C VAL A 529 -16.17 -26.84 24.10
N ALA A 530 -15.96 -28.07 23.63
CA ALA A 530 -16.15 -29.28 24.42
C ALA A 530 -15.12 -29.44 25.56
N ASP A 531 -13.85 -29.14 25.28
CA ASP A 531 -12.73 -29.30 26.21
C ASP A 531 -12.79 -28.29 27.35
N TYR A 532 -13.11 -27.05 27.01
CA TYR A 532 -13.23 -25.96 27.98
C TYR A 532 -14.66 -25.80 28.51
N PHE A 533 -15.62 -26.68 28.18
CA PHE A 533 -16.95 -26.63 28.80
C PHE A 533 -16.91 -27.07 30.28
N PRO A 534 -17.62 -26.41 31.19
CA PRO A 534 -17.78 -26.90 32.56
C PRO A 534 -18.37 -28.30 32.65
N GLU A 535 -17.94 -29.10 33.63
CA GLU A 535 -18.55 -30.40 33.91
C GLU A 535 -19.93 -30.22 34.57
N ASN A 536 -20.05 -29.26 35.50
CA ASN A 536 -21.24 -29.08 36.33
C ASN A 536 -21.91 -27.73 36.10
N MET A 537 -23.21 -27.70 36.36
CA MET A 537 -24.01 -26.49 36.43
C MET A 537 -24.82 -26.50 37.73
N GLU A 538 -24.59 -25.50 38.58
CA GLU A 538 -25.34 -25.29 39.82
C GLU A 538 -26.32 -24.13 39.64
N ILE A 539 -27.61 -24.43 39.82
CA ILE A 539 -28.70 -23.46 39.67
C ILE A 539 -29.38 -23.30 41.02
N SER A 540 -29.40 -22.07 41.52
CA SER A 540 -30.16 -21.68 42.70
C SER A 540 -31.44 -20.97 42.29
N VAL A 541 -32.56 -21.29 42.94
CA VAL A 541 -33.85 -20.62 42.75
C VAL A 541 -34.19 -19.88 44.02
N THR A 542 -34.52 -18.61 43.90
CA THR A 542 -34.99 -17.77 45.00
C THR A 542 -36.35 -17.19 44.66
N GLU A 543 -37.08 -16.74 45.67
CA GLU A 543 -38.29 -15.95 45.54
C GLU A 543 -38.12 -14.68 46.38
N ASN A 544 -38.16 -13.52 45.73
CA ASN A 544 -37.85 -12.23 46.33
C ASN A 544 -36.53 -12.22 47.12
N GLY A 545 -35.51 -12.87 46.55
CA GLY A 545 -34.18 -13.03 47.12
C GLY A 545 -34.06 -14.08 48.24
N GLN A 546 -35.16 -14.73 48.64
CA GLN A 546 -35.14 -15.77 49.67
C GLN A 546 -35.12 -17.18 49.04
N PRO A 547 -34.42 -18.16 49.62
CA PRO A 547 -34.45 -19.55 49.17
C PRO A 547 -35.87 -20.13 49.11
N VAL A 548 -36.24 -20.78 48.00
CA VAL A 548 -37.52 -21.50 47.89
C VAL A 548 -37.46 -22.88 48.58
N GLU A 549 -38.60 -23.38 49.05
CA GLU A 549 -38.70 -24.73 49.63
C GLU A 549 -38.48 -25.83 48.59
N SER A 550 -39.05 -25.66 47.40
CA SER A 550 -38.89 -26.57 46.25
C SER A 550 -39.17 -25.84 44.95
N PHE A 551 -38.67 -26.38 43.85
CA PHE A 551 -38.85 -25.80 42.52
C PHE A 551 -38.86 -26.85 41.41
N THR A 552 -39.35 -26.43 40.24
CA THR A 552 -39.19 -27.14 38.96
C THR A 552 -38.46 -26.24 37.97
N LEU A 553 -37.43 -26.78 37.31
CA LEU A 553 -36.79 -26.15 36.15
C LEU A 553 -37.23 -26.84 34.88
N LYS A 554 -37.53 -26.06 33.84
CA LYS A 554 -37.71 -26.54 32.47
C LYS A 554 -36.73 -25.84 31.54
N PHE A 555 -36.06 -26.62 30.69
CA PHE A 555 -35.06 -26.14 29.74
C PHE A 555 -35.60 -26.26 28.32
N TYR A 556 -35.84 -25.11 27.70
CA TYR A 556 -36.36 -25.00 26.35
C TYR A 556 -35.20 -24.62 25.40
N PRO A 557 -34.69 -25.55 24.59
CA PRO A 557 -33.59 -25.25 23.68
C PRO A 557 -34.07 -24.37 22.53
N MET A 558 -33.15 -23.58 21.98
CA MET A 558 -33.35 -22.93 20.70
C MET A 558 -33.02 -23.90 19.55
N LYS A 559 -33.92 -23.99 18.56
CA LYS A 559 -33.70 -24.67 17.27
C LYS A 559 -34.21 -23.78 16.14
N ASP A 560 -33.42 -23.64 15.09
CA ASP A 560 -33.76 -22.83 13.92
C ASP A 560 -34.27 -21.42 14.28
N GLY A 561 -33.60 -20.77 15.24
CA GLY A 561 -33.92 -19.42 15.71
C GLY A 561 -35.22 -19.29 16.52
N LYS A 562 -35.78 -20.41 17.03
CA LYS A 562 -37.04 -20.46 17.80
C LYS A 562 -36.87 -21.27 19.08
N ILE A 563 -37.57 -20.87 20.13
CA ILE A 563 -37.66 -21.67 21.36
C ILE A 563 -38.57 -22.87 21.10
N ASP A 564 -37.99 -24.07 21.23
CA ASP A 564 -38.69 -25.34 21.10
C ASP A 564 -39.34 -25.75 22.43
N THR A 565 -40.01 -26.90 22.45
CA THR A 565 -40.55 -27.54 23.64
C THR A 565 -39.46 -27.90 24.66
N ALA A 566 -39.83 -27.95 25.94
CA ALA A 566 -38.90 -28.27 27.01
C ALA A 566 -38.26 -29.65 26.77
N SER A 567 -36.94 -29.68 26.66
CA SER A 567 -36.16 -30.88 26.39
C SER A 567 -35.71 -31.61 27.66
N ARG A 568 -35.65 -30.89 28.79
CA ARG A 568 -35.27 -31.39 30.11
C ARG A 568 -36.15 -30.73 31.17
N THR A 569 -36.50 -31.48 32.20
CA THR A 569 -37.26 -30.99 33.36
C THR A 569 -36.70 -31.61 34.63
N HIS A 570 -36.47 -30.79 35.65
CA HIS A 570 -35.96 -31.23 36.94
C HIS A 570 -36.82 -30.66 38.07
N THR A 571 -37.31 -31.50 38.96
CA THR A 571 -38.04 -31.10 40.18
C THR A 571 -37.19 -31.48 41.39
N LYS A 572 -37.00 -30.54 42.32
CA LYS A 572 -36.10 -30.72 43.46
C LYS A 572 -36.64 -30.04 44.72
N GLU A 573 -36.52 -30.75 45.84
CA GLU A 573 -36.67 -30.18 47.19
C GLU A 573 -35.40 -29.39 47.58
N GLY A 574 -35.59 -28.28 48.27
CA GLY A 574 -34.58 -27.25 48.50
C GLY A 574 -34.53 -26.20 47.39
N ASN A 575 -33.59 -25.27 47.49
CA ASN A 575 -33.49 -24.11 46.60
C ASN A 575 -32.37 -24.23 45.54
N LYS A 576 -31.69 -25.38 45.46
CA LYS A 576 -30.51 -25.56 44.61
C LYS A 576 -30.49 -26.94 43.96
N ILE A 577 -30.03 -27.00 42.72
CA ILE A 577 -29.72 -28.25 42.01
C ILE A 577 -28.37 -28.13 41.31
N THR A 578 -27.63 -29.23 41.30
CA THR A 578 -26.46 -29.41 40.44
C THR A 578 -26.82 -30.43 39.36
N ILE A 579 -26.58 -30.07 38.11
CA ILE A 579 -26.77 -30.92 36.93
C ILE A 579 -25.47 -31.00 36.14
N ASP A 580 -25.36 -32.02 35.30
CA ASP A 580 -24.28 -32.17 34.34
C ASP A 580 -24.49 -31.16 33.20
N ALA A 581 -23.54 -30.23 33.03
CA ALA A 581 -23.67 -29.14 32.06
C ALA A 581 -23.53 -29.65 30.62
N LYS A 582 -22.63 -30.61 30.37
CA LYS A 582 -22.44 -31.20 29.03
C LYS A 582 -23.69 -31.98 28.60
N LYS A 583 -24.27 -32.80 29.47
CA LYS A 583 -25.52 -33.54 29.18
C LYS A 583 -26.73 -32.63 28.93
N LEU A 584 -26.71 -31.41 29.47
CA LEU A 584 -27.74 -30.42 29.17
C LEU A 584 -27.57 -29.86 27.76
N PHE A 585 -26.35 -29.48 27.39
CA PHE A 585 -26.08 -28.74 26.15
C PHE A 585 -25.94 -29.62 24.90
N TRP A 586 -25.51 -30.88 25.02
CA TRP A 586 -25.42 -31.79 23.88
C TRP A 586 -26.74 -32.55 23.67
N LYS A 587 -27.11 -32.77 22.40
CA LYS A 587 -28.42 -33.33 22.04
C LYS A 587 -28.67 -34.73 22.59
N ALA A 588 -27.63 -35.53 22.79
CA ALA A 588 -27.69 -36.90 23.32
C ALA A 588 -26.53 -37.19 24.30
N GLU A 589 -26.74 -38.10 25.24
CA GLU A 589 -25.75 -38.46 26.27
C GLU A 589 -24.57 -39.24 25.66
N GLY A 590 -23.34 -38.84 25.99
CA GLY A 590 -22.10 -39.46 25.51
C GLY A 590 -21.69 -39.04 24.09
N TRP A 591 -22.45 -38.17 23.43
CA TRP A 591 -22.17 -37.79 22.04
C TRP A 591 -21.10 -36.72 21.90
N TRP A 592 -20.77 -35.95 22.93
CA TRP A 592 -19.76 -34.89 22.84
C TRP A 592 -18.36 -35.42 22.52
N ASP A 593 -18.03 -36.65 22.93
CA ASP A 593 -16.74 -37.30 22.62
C ASP A 593 -16.64 -37.72 21.14
N SER A 594 -17.78 -37.84 20.43
CA SER A 594 -17.84 -38.31 19.04
C SER A 594 -18.36 -37.27 18.04
N TYR A 595 -19.12 -36.27 18.53
CA TYR A 595 -19.83 -35.26 17.75
C TYR A 595 -19.78 -33.90 18.50
N PRO A 596 -18.60 -33.31 18.69
CA PRO A 596 -18.44 -32.06 19.45
C PRO A 596 -19.24 -30.88 18.87
N TRP A 597 -19.63 -30.92 17.60
CA TRP A 597 -20.40 -29.87 16.92
C TRP A 597 -21.92 -29.89 17.18
N GLU A 598 -22.46 -30.92 17.85
CA GLU A 598 -23.92 -31.09 18.04
C GLU A 598 -24.43 -30.62 19.41
N PHE A 599 -24.31 -29.32 19.70
CA PHE A 599 -24.82 -28.69 20.93
C PHE A 599 -25.85 -27.59 20.67
N TYR A 600 -26.57 -27.20 21.73
CA TYR A 600 -27.53 -26.09 21.71
C TYR A 600 -26.86 -24.75 21.98
N TYR A 601 -27.10 -23.75 21.15
CA TYR A 601 -26.53 -22.40 21.32
C TYR A 601 -27.20 -21.59 22.44
N LEU A 602 -28.48 -21.84 22.72
CA LEU A 602 -29.26 -21.08 23.70
C LEU A 602 -30.32 -21.97 24.34
N PHE A 603 -30.50 -21.82 25.65
CA PHE A 603 -31.70 -22.25 26.37
C PHE A 603 -32.48 -21.07 26.94
N LEU A 604 -33.80 -21.17 26.92
CA LEU A 604 -34.67 -20.48 27.89
C LEU A 604 -34.89 -21.42 29.08
N VAL A 605 -34.57 -20.96 30.28
CA VAL A 605 -34.80 -21.70 31.53
C VAL A 605 -36.01 -21.11 32.24
N GLU A 606 -37.07 -21.89 32.45
CA GLU A 606 -38.23 -21.53 33.28
C GLU A 606 -38.06 -22.15 34.67
N ALA A 607 -38.06 -21.32 35.72
CA ALA A 607 -38.12 -21.76 37.10
C ALA A 607 -39.55 -21.59 37.63
N ILE A 608 -40.07 -22.60 38.31
CA ILE A 608 -41.43 -22.63 38.86
C ILE A 608 -41.33 -22.97 40.35
N SER A 609 -41.80 -22.09 41.24
CA SER A 609 -41.87 -22.38 42.68
C SER A 609 -42.98 -23.38 43.02
N LYS A 610 -42.99 -23.88 44.26
CA LYS A 610 -44.05 -24.73 44.82
C LYS A 610 -45.46 -24.15 44.63
N ASP A 611 -45.59 -22.82 44.72
CA ASP A 611 -46.86 -22.10 44.56
C ASP A 611 -47.19 -21.79 43.08
N GLY A 612 -46.39 -22.29 42.14
CA GLY A 612 -46.61 -22.11 40.70
C GLY A 612 -46.15 -20.77 40.14
N LYS A 613 -45.46 -19.93 40.93
CA LYS A 613 -44.88 -18.67 40.45
C LYS A 613 -43.68 -18.94 39.55
N LYS A 614 -43.46 -18.07 38.57
CA LYS A 614 -42.51 -18.33 37.49
C LYS A 614 -41.48 -17.22 37.32
N ALA A 615 -40.26 -17.62 37.00
CA ALA A 615 -39.22 -16.74 36.47
C ALA A 615 -38.53 -17.39 35.28
N TYR A 616 -37.86 -16.57 34.48
CA TYR A 616 -37.19 -17.02 33.28
C TYR A 616 -35.79 -16.43 33.19
N ARG A 617 -34.85 -17.21 32.65
CA ARG A 617 -33.50 -16.74 32.33
C ARG A 617 -33.03 -17.34 31.01
N MET A 618 -32.45 -16.49 30.15
CA MET A 618 -31.71 -16.94 28.98
C MET A 618 -30.36 -17.48 29.42
N LEU A 619 -29.94 -18.59 28.80
CA LEU A 619 -28.71 -19.31 29.12
C LEU A 619 -27.99 -19.63 27.79
N PRO A 620 -27.19 -18.69 27.27
CA PRO A 620 -26.42 -18.91 26.05
C PRO A 620 -25.21 -19.81 26.31
N VAL A 621 -24.80 -20.57 25.30
CA VAL A 621 -23.66 -21.51 25.41
C VAL A 621 -22.35 -20.81 25.76
N TYR A 622 -22.10 -19.61 25.21
CA TYR A 622 -20.86 -18.89 25.42
C TYR A 622 -20.68 -18.42 26.88
N GLU A 623 -21.76 -18.13 27.61
CA GLU A 623 -21.69 -17.74 29.03
C GLU A 623 -21.22 -18.93 29.89
N VAL A 624 -21.72 -20.12 29.58
CA VAL A 624 -21.34 -21.36 30.27
C VAL A 624 -19.90 -21.75 29.90
N HIS A 625 -19.57 -21.71 28.61
CA HIS A 625 -18.22 -21.98 28.11
C HIS A 625 -17.18 -21.01 28.71
N LYS A 626 -17.50 -19.71 28.84
CA LYS A 626 -16.65 -18.70 29.50
C LYS A 626 -16.23 -19.12 30.91
N GLN A 627 -17.12 -19.70 31.71
CA GLN A 627 -16.76 -20.16 33.05
C GLN A 627 -15.71 -21.28 33.00
N GLY A 628 -15.85 -22.22 32.07
CA GLY A 628 -14.90 -23.32 31.95
C GLY A 628 -13.56 -22.87 31.38
N LEU A 629 -13.53 -21.89 30.47
CA LEU A 629 -12.30 -21.21 30.05
C LEU A 629 -11.58 -20.56 31.23
N LEU A 630 -12.30 -19.82 32.06
CA LEU A 630 -11.75 -19.21 33.27
C LEU A 630 -11.18 -20.28 34.22
N ASP A 631 -11.95 -21.31 34.51
CA ASP A 631 -11.54 -22.35 35.47
C ASP A 631 -10.33 -23.16 34.95
N LYS A 632 -10.36 -23.57 33.68
CA LYS A 632 -9.40 -24.54 33.11
C LYS A 632 -8.18 -23.90 32.48
N SER A 633 -8.31 -22.71 31.88
CA SER A 633 -7.21 -22.00 31.20
C SER A 633 -6.63 -20.88 32.06
N GLU A 634 -7.48 -20.01 32.62
CA GLU A 634 -7.01 -18.81 33.32
C GLU A 634 -6.59 -19.09 34.76
N TYR A 635 -7.39 -19.86 35.51
CA TYR A 635 -7.13 -20.20 36.90
C TYR A 635 -6.48 -21.57 37.08
N ASN A 636 -6.55 -22.42 36.05
CA ASN A 636 -5.98 -23.77 36.02
C ASN A 636 -6.33 -24.60 37.27
N ILE A 637 -7.63 -24.69 37.59
CA ILE A 637 -8.11 -25.42 38.76
C ILE A 637 -7.91 -26.93 38.59
N SER A 638 -7.64 -27.64 39.68
CA SER A 638 -7.41 -29.09 39.68
C SER A 638 -8.68 -29.94 39.81
N GLY A 639 -9.86 -29.31 39.84
CA GLY A 639 -11.15 -29.97 40.07
C GLY A 639 -12.15 -29.69 38.95
N ASN A 640 -13.37 -30.20 39.11
CA ASN A 640 -14.41 -29.97 38.12
C ASN A 640 -14.78 -28.48 38.04
N SER A 641 -14.82 -27.94 36.83
CA SER A 641 -15.39 -26.63 36.57
C SER A 641 -16.90 -26.67 36.79
N THR A 642 -17.44 -25.60 37.36
CA THR A 642 -18.87 -25.52 37.69
C THR A 642 -19.42 -24.14 37.36
N PHE A 643 -20.32 -24.08 36.38
CA PHE A 643 -21.11 -22.88 36.11
C PHE A 643 -22.15 -22.65 37.20
N ARG A 644 -22.26 -21.41 37.70
CA ARG A 644 -23.19 -21.04 38.76
C ARG A 644 -24.14 -19.95 38.31
N MET A 645 -25.42 -20.17 38.54
CA MET A 645 -26.45 -19.17 38.26
C MET A 645 -27.55 -19.17 39.32
N THR A 646 -28.19 -18.01 39.48
CA THR A 646 -29.40 -17.85 40.29
C THR A 646 -30.55 -17.37 39.40
N ILE A 647 -31.74 -17.90 39.62
CA ILE A 647 -33.01 -17.44 39.04
C ILE A 647 -33.91 -16.97 40.19
N ASP A 648 -34.20 -15.67 40.22
CA ASP A 648 -35.05 -15.08 41.26
C ASP A 648 -36.47 -14.87 40.74
N ILE A 649 -37.44 -15.44 41.44
CA ILE A 649 -38.88 -15.28 41.22
C ILE A 649 -39.32 -14.00 41.92
N LYS A 650 -39.79 -13.03 41.15
CA LYS A 650 -40.28 -11.75 41.67
C LYS A 650 -41.73 -11.88 42.15
#